data_AF-A0A938DUE8-F1
#
_entry.id   AF-A0A938DUE8-F1
#
_cell.length_a   1.000
_cell.length_b   1.000
_cell.length_c   1.000
_cell.angle_alpha   90.00
_cell.angle_beta   90.00
_cell.angle_gamma   90.00
#
_symmetry.space_group_name_H-M   'P 1'
#
loop_
_entity.id
_entity.type
_entity.pdbx_description
1 polymer ?
#
loop_
_entity_poly.entity_id
_entity_poly.type
_entity_poly.pdbx_seq_one_letter_code
_entity_poly.pdbx_strand_id
1 'polypeptide(L)'
;MSAPTSLTRIRSTAATAVAGMALAALGMVAASVISAPPASAYTDGSGSTFTPVAPCRVLDTRSTPGGPSPLGPGVSRDVQVAGTGANFAAQGGVDGGCAVPDGVAAVEVTITSVQSTGAGFVRAWPAGLDEPNATVLNYSTGRNISNTAAVPLAAGGTLDLRLRNAGATTHLIVDVLGYYDPGFGFGQRYVPVAPCRIADSRVGDPYADAEQRDLQVVGVGAAFGSQGGNAAGFVRGWPVGQAQPNATVLNFVGAQGATNTASVPIASGPGPNLSVRSFGGPTHLIVDVQGYWTTLGASYVPVTPCRAVDTRASTPLGSVGARPFRIGGVGEGFAQQGGAACGVPEDATAVEVSFTAVGPPTTGFARLWPGDRTEPGAAALNFGAGQSTTNSGTVALSGSGLIDLIARNYGTGTHFLVDVLGYFSPNPAFRPFEVAAGNGFGCAVFSDAAAGAEYPVRCWGRNAHGQLGNDTTSSSRTPVPVPGATGAVDLDAGADHACAVVNPPGPAGQLLRCWGRNTSGQIGDGTFLGPRDVPTDVTLPFTPLTVVTGANHTCASGGEDGAFACWGENDQGQVGNGNQLDQFLPQVITMPGLVGGPDHYAAGSNHTCAIVVTSVRCWGSNAFGQLGVGSGTPSSTTPLLVPGINDAVRVAAGDLHTCVLRTSGAVSCWGEGSAGELGNGAFADSATPVSVNFRVGTDIDDIDASGQTTCARDAGANATCWGAGGVGQLGNGGTQNRNQPVAPAGLGRYDQVAVGAGATCGITLDRLECWGGNSDGAVGAGTTAQRNTPVTVQLTSGGVRCWGSNSHGQLGDGTFTASPLPVVVSGLGGASSLAASGSQTCAVTGGTVRCWGLNRSAQIGDGAFADRNTPTTVRGLSGVTAVEVGHESACARVADGSQRCWGERSGGGIGSAPVTATPRPVQQFGF
;
A
#
# COMPACT_ATOMS: atom_id res chain seq x y z
N MET A 1 51.31 5.89 -41.69
CA MET A 1 50.47 5.33 -42.78
C MET A 1 49.07 5.35 -42.23
N SER A 2 48.36 6.40 -42.60
CA SER A 2 47.34 7.04 -41.77
C SER A 2 46.02 7.03 -42.54
N ALA A 3 44.93 6.79 -41.80
CA ALA A 3 43.50 6.82 -42.15
C ALA A 3 43.09 7.97 -43.13
N PRO A 4 41.87 8.08 -43.73
CA PRO A 4 40.58 7.95 -43.00
C PRO A 4 39.22 7.75 -43.80
N THR A 5 38.12 7.66 -43.02
CA THR A 5 36.77 8.31 -43.16
C THR A 5 35.84 8.20 -44.39
N SER A 6 34.60 7.72 -44.09
CA SER A 6 33.29 8.43 -44.10
C SER A 6 32.40 8.57 -45.36
N LEU A 7 31.09 8.33 -45.10
CA LEU A 7 29.84 8.88 -45.69
C LEU A 7 29.51 8.68 -47.18
N THR A 8 28.38 8.04 -47.50
CA THR A 8 27.18 8.72 -48.09
C THR A 8 25.93 7.82 -48.20
N ARG A 9 24.78 8.49 -48.07
CA ARG A 9 23.39 8.04 -48.26
C ARG A 9 22.93 8.53 -49.67
N ILE A 10 21.97 7.87 -50.33
CA ILE A 10 20.79 8.43 -51.10
C ILE A 10 20.34 7.62 -52.35
N ARG A 11 19.09 7.10 -52.26
CA ARG A 11 17.93 7.00 -53.20
C ARG A 11 17.86 6.09 -54.47
N SER A 12 16.80 5.25 -54.40
CA SER A 12 15.63 5.07 -55.31
C SER A 12 15.71 4.29 -56.64
N THR A 13 14.82 3.30 -56.80
CA THR A 13 13.88 2.99 -57.93
C THR A 13 13.25 1.59 -57.66
N ALA A 14 11.93 1.39 -57.48
CA ALA A 14 10.76 1.44 -58.38
C ALA A 14 10.48 0.15 -59.21
N ALA A 15 9.34 -0.52 -58.93
CA ALA A 15 8.55 -1.42 -59.82
C ALA A 15 7.17 -1.70 -59.14
N THR A 16 6.02 -1.05 -59.46
CA THR A 16 4.96 -1.36 -60.48
C THR A 16 4.65 -2.86 -60.72
N ALA A 17 3.42 -3.38 -60.90
CA ALA A 17 1.99 -3.03 -60.69
C ALA A 17 1.12 -4.23 -61.15
N VAL A 18 -0.21 -4.20 -60.88
CA VAL A 18 -1.41 -4.84 -61.57
C VAL A 18 -2.37 -5.40 -60.48
N ALA A 19 -3.46 -4.72 -60.05
CA ALA A 19 -4.83 -4.54 -60.63
C ALA A 19 -5.59 -5.87 -60.90
N GLY A 20 -6.84 -6.15 -60.50
CA GLY A 20 -7.93 -5.47 -59.76
C GLY A 20 -9.25 -6.26 -59.99
N MET A 21 -10.24 -6.17 -59.08
CA MET A 21 -11.69 -6.23 -59.40
C MET A 21 -12.55 -5.91 -58.17
N ALA A 22 -13.60 -5.14 -58.41
CA ALA A 22 -14.49 -4.50 -57.43
C ALA A 22 -15.79 -5.28 -57.21
N LEU A 23 -16.41 -5.11 -56.04
CA LEU A 23 -17.87 -5.02 -55.92
C LEU A 23 -18.24 -4.16 -54.69
N ALA A 24 -19.08 -3.16 -54.91
CA ALA A 24 -19.60 -2.23 -53.91
C ALA A 24 -20.80 -2.82 -53.17
N ALA A 25 -20.89 -2.58 -51.86
CA ALA A 25 -22.15 -2.59 -51.12
C ALA A 25 -22.09 -1.52 -50.02
N LEU A 26 -23.00 -0.55 -50.13
CA LEU A 26 -23.28 0.48 -49.13
C LEU A 26 -23.88 -0.16 -47.88
N GLY A 27 -23.36 0.21 -46.70
CA GLY A 27 -23.96 -0.07 -45.40
C GLY A 27 -23.32 0.84 -44.35
N MET A 28 -24.08 1.83 -43.90
CA MET A 28 -23.69 2.81 -42.88
C MET A 28 -23.21 2.09 -41.60
N VAL A 29 -21.98 2.37 -41.16
CA VAL A 29 -21.58 2.22 -39.76
C VAL A 29 -20.85 3.50 -39.39
N ALA A 30 -21.37 4.17 -38.35
CA ALA A 30 -20.80 5.36 -37.77
C ALA A 30 -19.32 5.13 -37.44
N ALA A 31 -18.45 5.96 -37.98
CA ALA A 31 -17.09 6.09 -37.48
C ALA A 31 -17.18 6.73 -36.09
N SER A 32 -17.28 5.89 -35.06
CA SER A 32 -16.82 6.25 -33.73
C SER A 32 -15.32 6.49 -33.85
N VAL A 33 -14.94 7.75 -33.86
CA VAL A 33 -13.57 8.17 -33.55
C VAL A 33 -13.33 7.74 -32.11
N ILE A 34 -12.85 6.51 -31.92
CA ILE A 34 -12.23 6.10 -30.65
C ILE A 34 -10.90 6.84 -30.65
N SER A 35 -10.90 8.07 -30.12
CA SER A 35 -9.68 8.63 -29.56
C SER A 35 -9.24 7.65 -28.47
N ALA A 36 -8.16 6.92 -28.70
CA ALA A 36 -7.51 6.19 -27.63
C ALA A 36 -7.29 7.17 -26.46
N PRO A 37 -7.63 6.80 -25.21
CA PRO A 37 -7.24 7.61 -24.07
C PRO A 37 -5.71 7.78 -24.12
N PRO A 38 -5.17 8.96 -23.77
CA PRO A 38 -3.73 9.14 -23.65
C PRO A 38 -3.19 8.09 -22.68
N ALA A 39 -2.00 7.58 -22.96
CA ALA A 39 -1.33 6.58 -22.14
C ALA A 39 -1.37 6.99 -20.67
N SER A 40 -2.23 6.33 -19.90
CA SER A 40 -2.44 6.61 -18.49
C SER A 40 -1.23 6.10 -17.73
N ALA A 41 -0.28 6.98 -17.42
CA ALA A 41 0.70 6.70 -16.39
C ALA A 41 -0.06 6.61 -15.06
N TYR A 42 0.06 5.46 -14.39
CA TYR A 42 -0.64 5.08 -13.17
C TYR A 42 -2.15 4.83 -13.30
N THR A 43 -2.50 3.56 -13.48
CA THR A 43 -3.83 3.00 -13.16
C THR A 43 -3.72 1.77 -12.25
N ASP A 44 -2.60 1.57 -11.56
CA ASP A 44 -2.62 0.64 -10.44
C ASP A 44 -3.29 1.40 -9.28
N GLY A 45 -4.40 0.88 -8.78
CA GLY A 45 -5.09 1.43 -7.63
C GLY A 45 -4.46 1.00 -6.31
N SER A 46 -3.18 0.59 -6.27
CA SER A 46 -2.55 -0.07 -5.11
C SER A 46 -2.28 0.88 -3.94
N GLY A 47 -2.21 2.19 -4.22
CA GLY A 47 -2.09 3.26 -3.24
C GLY A 47 -0.75 3.27 -2.51
N SER A 48 0.02 4.34 -2.72
CA SER A 48 1.34 4.57 -2.15
C SER A 48 1.33 5.12 -0.72
N THR A 49 2.39 4.82 0.04
CA THR A 49 2.62 5.36 1.39
C THR A 49 3.61 6.53 1.35
N PHE A 50 3.47 7.50 2.25
CA PHE A 50 4.26 8.72 2.31
C PHE A 50 5.46 8.59 3.26
N THR A 51 6.67 8.81 2.76
CA THR A 51 7.88 8.88 3.57
C THR A 51 8.37 10.31 3.65
N PRO A 52 8.37 10.95 4.84
CA PRO A 52 8.91 12.30 4.99
C PRO A 52 10.44 12.29 4.84
N VAL A 53 10.98 13.33 4.24
CA VAL A 53 12.43 13.59 4.21
C VAL A 53 12.74 14.91 4.92
N ALA A 54 13.98 15.07 5.39
CA ALA A 54 14.44 16.38 5.80
C ALA A 54 14.36 17.31 4.57
N PRO A 55 13.70 18.49 4.65
CA PRO A 55 13.51 19.35 3.49
C PRO A 55 14.82 19.63 2.77
N CYS A 56 14.90 19.23 1.51
CA CYS A 56 16.13 19.21 0.73
C CYS A 56 15.91 19.84 -0.64
N ARG A 57 16.92 20.56 -1.14
CA ARG A 57 16.78 21.33 -2.38
C ARG A 57 17.26 20.54 -3.59
N VAL A 58 16.36 20.32 -4.55
CA VAL A 58 16.68 19.68 -5.83
C VAL A 58 16.89 20.67 -6.98
N LEU A 59 16.39 21.90 -6.84
CA LEU A 59 16.60 22.96 -7.83
C LEU A 59 16.78 24.32 -7.15
N ASP A 60 17.85 25.05 -7.49
CA ASP A 60 17.94 26.50 -7.28
C ASP A 60 18.47 27.16 -8.55
N THR A 61 17.58 27.82 -9.29
CA THR A 61 17.99 28.46 -10.54
C THR A 61 18.78 29.77 -10.34
N ARG A 62 19.07 30.19 -9.10
CA ARG A 62 19.82 31.43 -8.82
C ARG A 62 21.33 31.20 -8.67
N SER A 63 21.78 29.97 -8.39
CA SER A 63 23.18 29.66 -8.03
C SER A 63 23.82 28.71 -9.05
N THR A 64 25.00 29.02 -9.62
CA THR A 64 25.99 28.03 -10.11
C THR A 64 27.37 28.65 -10.41
N PRO A 65 28.42 27.82 -10.55
CA PRO A 65 29.36 27.85 -11.67
C PRO A 65 29.04 26.70 -12.65
N GLY A 66 28.35 26.99 -13.76
CA GLY A 66 27.99 26.02 -14.81
C GLY A 66 26.59 26.17 -15.45
N GLY A 67 25.66 26.87 -14.78
CA GLY A 67 24.32 27.29 -15.26
C GLY A 67 23.15 26.74 -14.40
N PRO A 68 22.11 27.54 -14.05
CA PRO A 68 21.18 28.02 -15.10
C PRO A 68 20.59 29.44 -14.94
N SER A 69 20.02 29.96 -16.04
CA SER A 69 19.29 31.24 -16.17
C SER A 69 17.82 31.14 -15.68
N PRO A 70 17.13 32.29 -15.46
CA PRO A 70 15.68 32.31 -15.23
C PRO A 70 14.94 31.41 -16.23
N LEU A 71 13.90 30.67 -15.79
CA LEU A 71 13.00 29.98 -16.70
C LEU A 71 12.18 31.02 -17.46
N GLY A 72 12.35 31.07 -18.78
CA GLY A 72 11.58 31.94 -19.65
C GLY A 72 10.20 31.39 -20.03
N PRO A 73 9.35 32.22 -20.65
CA PRO A 73 8.06 31.80 -21.18
C PRO A 73 8.18 30.60 -22.12
N GLY A 74 7.36 29.59 -21.90
CA GLY A 74 7.28 28.38 -22.70
C GLY A 74 8.42 27.37 -22.48
N VAL A 75 9.46 27.72 -21.72
CA VAL A 75 10.62 26.87 -21.47
C VAL A 75 10.27 25.77 -20.48
N SER A 76 10.53 24.52 -20.87
CA SER A 76 10.47 23.36 -19.97
C SER A 76 11.83 23.09 -19.34
N ARG A 77 11.85 22.49 -18.15
CA ARG A 77 13.05 21.99 -17.48
C ARG A 77 12.73 20.70 -16.77
N ASP A 78 13.50 19.67 -17.04
CA ASP A 78 13.43 18.41 -16.30
C ASP A 78 14.33 18.53 -15.07
N VAL A 79 13.81 18.12 -13.93
CA VAL A 79 14.47 18.15 -12.62
C VAL A 79 14.52 16.72 -12.11
N GLN A 80 15.72 16.21 -11.85
CA GLN A 80 15.86 14.85 -11.36
C GLN A 80 15.61 14.83 -9.86
N VAL A 81 14.61 14.07 -9.41
CA VAL A 81 14.17 14.10 -8.00
C VAL A 81 14.46 12.79 -7.27
N ALA A 82 14.48 11.65 -7.97
CA ALA A 82 14.84 10.38 -7.38
C ALA A 82 15.92 9.60 -8.16
N GLY A 83 16.50 8.59 -7.50
CA GLY A 83 17.49 7.67 -8.05
C GLY A 83 18.96 8.04 -7.83
N THR A 84 19.87 7.21 -8.37
CA THR A 84 21.33 7.36 -8.21
C THR A 84 22.03 7.63 -9.55
N GLY A 85 22.87 8.67 -9.64
CA GLY A 85 23.62 8.97 -10.87
C GLY A 85 24.50 10.23 -10.85
N ALA A 86 25.44 10.34 -11.78
CA ALA A 86 26.42 11.44 -11.85
C ALA A 86 25.81 12.83 -12.18
N ASN A 87 24.63 12.88 -12.80
CA ASN A 87 23.88 14.12 -13.06
C ASN A 87 23.18 14.68 -11.80
N PHE A 88 23.03 13.87 -10.75
CA PHE A 88 22.40 14.25 -9.48
C PHE A 88 23.22 15.32 -8.73
N ALA A 89 24.54 15.30 -8.88
CA ALA A 89 25.45 16.31 -8.32
C ALA A 89 25.51 17.62 -9.14
N ALA A 90 25.01 17.63 -10.37
CA ALA A 90 25.16 18.74 -11.32
C ALA A 90 23.99 19.75 -11.30
N GLN A 91 22.87 19.46 -10.61
CA GLN A 91 21.68 20.33 -10.59
C GLN A 91 21.71 21.47 -9.54
N GLY A 92 22.88 21.75 -8.95
CA GLY A 92 23.08 22.95 -8.12
C GLY A 92 22.50 22.88 -6.70
N GLY A 93 22.10 21.70 -6.22
CA GLY A 93 21.84 21.48 -4.80
C GLY A 93 23.15 21.48 -4.01
N VAL A 94 23.28 22.35 -3.01
CA VAL A 94 24.46 22.44 -2.13
C VAL A 94 24.67 21.20 -1.24
N ASP A 95 23.68 20.29 -1.19
CA ASP A 95 23.59 19.21 -0.19
C ASP A 95 23.65 17.77 -0.75
N GLY A 96 24.04 17.56 -2.00
CA GLY A 96 24.37 16.20 -2.49
C GLY A 96 23.20 15.21 -2.67
N GLY A 97 21.95 15.69 -2.75
CA GLY A 97 20.78 14.88 -3.10
C GLY A 97 19.77 14.67 -1.98
N CYS A 98 18.53 14.32 -2.34
CA CYS A 98 17.39 14.19 -1.40
C CYS A 98 17.14 12.77 -0.85
N ALA A 99 18.02 11.81 -1.17
CA ALA A 99 17.88 10.40 -0.81
C ALA A 99 16.50 9.78 -1.16
N VAL A 100 15.85 10.27 -2.22
CA VAL A 100 14.58 9.70 -2.72
C VAL A 100 14.91 8.44 -3.53
N PRO A 101 14.38 7.25 -3.15
CA PRO A 101 14.68 5.99 -3.82
C PRO A 101 14.18 5.90 -5.27
N ASP A 102 14.76 4.98 -6.04
CA ASP A 102 14.23 4.59 -7.35
C ASP A 102 12.82 3.96 -7.19
N GLY A 103 11.94 4.18 -8.17
CA GLY A 103 10.63 3.52 -8.24
C GLY A 103 9.49 4.18 -7.46
N VAL A 104 9.70 5.35 -6.85
CA VAL A 104 8.63 6.08 -6.14
C VAL A 104 7.55 6.62 -7.10
N ALA A 105 6.30 6.62 -6.66
CA ALA A 105 5.12 6.96 -7.46
C ALA A 105 4.91 8.47 -7.62
N ALA A 106 5.23 9.24 -6.57
CA ALA A 106 5.07 10.69 -6.54
C ALA A 106 6.00 11.33 -5.50
N VAL A 107 6.14 12.65 -5.55
CA VAL A 107 6.89 13.45 -4.56
C VAL A 107 6.05 14.61 -4.07
N GLU A 108 6.16 14.94 -2.79
CA GLU A 108 5.61 16.18 -2.26
C GLU A 108 6.70 17.26 -2.27
N VAL A 109 6.44 18.33 -3.02
CA VAL A 109 7.43 19.40 -3.25
C VAL A 109 6.87 20.77 -2.94
N THR A 110 7.73 21.67 -2.47
CA THR A 110 7.48 23.11 -2.44
C THR A 110 8.18 23.76 -3.64
N ILE A 111 7.40 24.44 -4.49
CA ILE A 111 7.91 25.19 -5.64
C ILE A 111 7.80 26.68 -5.31
N THR A 112 8.93 27.38 -5.37
CA THR A 112 8.99 28.83 -5.11
C THR A 112 9.46 29.59 -6.34
N SER A 113 8.65 30.53 -6.82
CA SER A 113 9.07 31.53 -7.81
C SER A 113 9.81 32.67 -7.12
N VAL A 114 10.94 33.11 -7.64
CA VAL A 114 11.71 34.26 -7.15
C VAL A 114 12.16 35.16 -8.31
N GLN A 115 12.27 36.46 -8.04
CA GLN A 115 12.74 37.46 -9.01
C GLN A 115 12.00 37.42 -10.37
N SER A 116 10.67 37.24 -10.32
CA SER A 116 9.81 37.23 -11.51
C SER A 116 9.76 38.60 -12.19
N THR A 117 9.92 38.63 -13.52
CA THR A 117 9.86 39.87 -14.33
C THR A 117 8.44 40.25 -14.75
N GLY A 118 7.46 39.39 -14.49
CA GLY A 118 6.07 39.53 -14.87
C GLY A 118 5.20 38.49 -14.17
N ALA A 119 3.89 38.51 -14.44
CA ALA A 119 2.99 37.45 -14.01
C ALA A 119 3.18 36.18 -14.87
N GLY A 120 2.91 35.03 -14.28
CA GLY A 120 3.02 33.74 -14.94
C GLY A 120 2.54 32.60 -14.06
N PHE A 121 2.67 31.38 -14.58
CA PHE A 121 2.35 30.18 -13.83
C PHE A 121 3.31 29.04 -14.16
N VAL A 122 3.45 28.12 -13.22
CA VAL A 122 4.22 26.90 -13.35
C VAL A 122 3.29 25.70 -13.37
N ARG A 123 3.60 24.75 -14.26
CA ARG A 123 3.05 23.40 -14.28
C ARG A 123 4.15 22.41 -13.94
N ALA A 124 3.81 21.37 -13.18
CA ALA A 124 4.70 20.27 -12.82
C ALA A 124 4.00 18.95 -13.13
N TRP A 125 4.69 18.04 -13.82
CA TRP A 125 4.16 16.74 -14.21
C TRP A 125 5.29 15.73 -14.46
N PRO A 126 4.97 14.42 -14.58
CA PRO A 126 5.96 13.41 -14.93
C PRO A 126 6.67 13.72 -16.25
N ALA A 127 7.99 13.59 -16.28
CA ALA A 127 8.74 13.67 -17.53
C ALA A 127 8.26 12.61 -18.54
N GLY A 128 8.27 12.95 -19.83
CA GLY A 128 7.87 12.04 -20.92
C GLY A 128 6.36 11.94 -21.18
N LEU A 129 5.50 12.55 -20.34
CA LEU A 129 4.06 12.62 -20.57
C LEU A 129 3.60 13.96 -21.16
N ASP A 130 2.39 13.94 -21.72
CA ASP A 130 1.71 15.14 -22.21
C ASP A 130 1.47 16.13 -21.08
N GLU A 131 1.65 17.42 -21.39
CA GLU A 131 1.52 18.49 -20.41
C GLU A 131 0.07 18.62 -19.90
N PRO A 132 -0.16 18.61 -18.58
CA PRO A 132 -1.50 18.75 -18.02
C PRO A 132 -1.98 20.21 -18.10
N ASN A 133 -3.29 20.40 -17.98
CA ASN A 133 -3.86 21.74 -17.88
C ASN A 133 -3.75 22.36 -16.48
N ALA A 134 -3.45 21.55 -15.46
CA ALA A 134 -3.38 21.95 -14.07
C ALA A 134 -2.15 22.82 -13.77
N THR A 135 -2.36 23.91 -13.03
CA THR A 135 -1.29 24.81 -12.59
C THR A 135 -0.94 24.52 -11.14
N VAL A 136 0.35 24.42 -10.82
CA VAL A 136 0.83 24.17 -9.45
C VAL A 136 1.36 25.42 -8.76
N LEU A 137 1.57 26.53 -9.48
CA LEU A 137 1.98 27.80 -8.88
C LEU A 137 1.58 28.94 -9.81
N ASN A 138 0.84 29.93 -9.31
CA ASN A 138 0.65 31.22 -9.98
C ASN A 138 1.52 32.26 -9.28
N TYR A 139 2.19 33.12 -10.06
CA TYR A 139 3.06 34.15 -9.52
C TYR A 139 2.88 35.50 -10.23
N SER A 140 3.32 36.55 -9.56
CA SER A 140 3.23 37.94 -10.03
C SER A 140 4.58 38.64 -9.96
N THR A 141 4.75 39.71 -10.72
CA THR A 141 6.00 40.47 -10.86
C THR A 141 6.62 40.87 -9.52
N GLY A 142 7.91 40.59 -9.35
CA GLY A 142 8.70 41.07 -8.22
C GLY A 142 8.34 40.44 -6.87
N ARG A 143 7.62 39.30 -6.86
CA ARG A 143 7.18 38.64 -5.64
C ARG A 143 7.74 37.24 -5.52
N ASN A 144 8.15 36.87 -4.30
CA ASN A 144 8.49 35.50 -3.97
C ASN A 144 7.22 34.77 -3.52
N ILE A 145 6.81 33.76 -4.27
CA ILE A 145 5.55 33.03 -4.04
C ILE A 145 5.89 31.54 -4.03
N SER A 146 5.41 30.84 -3.01
CA SER A 146 5.61 29.40 -2.80
C SER A 146 4.27 28.68 -2.83
N ASN A 147 4.23 27.48 -3.40
CA ASN A 147 3.10 26.57 -3.25
C ASN A 147 3.61 25.14 -3.10
N THR A 148 2.95 24.36 -2.25
CA THR A 148 3.24 22.93 -2.06
C THR A 148 2.30 22.11 -2.96
N ALA A 149 2.78 21.01 -3.51
CA ALA A 149 1.94 20.07 -4.27
C ALA A 149 2.54 18.66 -4.24
N ALA A 150 1.67 17.65 -4.23
CA ALA A 150 2.06 16.30 -4.64
C ALA A 150 2.12 16.22 -6.17
N VAL A 151 3.26 15.79 -6.70
CA VAL A 151 3.48 15.67 -8.15
C VAL A 151 3.87 14.22 -8.48
N PRO A 152 3.11 13.54 -9.36
CA PRO A 152 3.45 12.20 -9.82
C PRO A 152 4.80 12.16 -10.56
N LEU A 153 5.48 11.01 -10.53
CA LEU A 153 6.67 10.72 -11.34
C LEU A 153 6.33 9.68 -12.43
N ALA A 154 7.20 9.52 -13.44
CA ALA A 154 6.94 8.61 -14.56
C ALA A 154 7.33 7.16 -14.21
N ALA A 155 6.50 6.19 -14.61
CA ALA A 155 6.82 4.76 -14.48
C ALA A 155 8.00 4.37 -15.40
N GLY A 156 8.87 3.46 -14.95
CA GLY A 156 9.92 2.88 -15.79
C GLY A 156 11.21 3.69 -15.95
N GLY A 157 11.59 4.50 -14.96
CA GLY A 157 12.96 5.04 -14.87
C GLY A 157 13.16 6.49 -15.32
N THR A 158 12.11 7.32 -15.34
CA THR A 158 12.29 8.79 -15.36
C THR A 158 11.71 9.38 -14.08
N LEU A 159 12.56 9.46 -13.07
CA LEU A 159 12.26 9.95 -11.71
C LEU A 159 12.27 11.48 -11.64
N ASP A 160 11.82 12.09 -12.74
CA ASP A 160 12.05 13.49 -13.06
C ASP A 160 10.74 14.26 -13.09
N LEU A 161 10.78 15.47 -12.55
CA LEU A 161 9.71 16.47 -12.64
C LEU A 161 9.96 17.39 -13.83
N ARG A 162 8.97 17.55 -14.71
CA ARG A 162 9.01 18.54 -15.76
C ARG A 162 8.33 19.83 -15.34
N LEU A 163 9.08 20.93 -15.33
CA LEU A 163 8.59 22.27 -14.99
C LEU A 163 8.46 23.12 -16.26
N ARG A 164 7.27 23.67 -16.52
CA ARG A 164 7.08 24.66 -17.59
C ARG A 164 6.53 25.96 -17.03
N ASN A 165 7.20 27.04 -17.39
CA ASN A 165 6.73 28.39 -17.15
C ASN A 165 5.93 28.90 -18.35
N ALA A 166 4.74 29.46 -18.14
CA ALA A 166 3.87 30.01 -19.18
C ALA A 166 3.64 31.53 -19.07
N GLY A 167 4.56 32.26 -18.43
CA GLY A 167 4.52 33.73 -18.35
C GLY A 167 5.90 34.35 -18.45
N ALA A 168 6.13 35.46 -17.76
CA ALA A 168 7.42 36.15 -17.80
C ALA A 168 8.56 35.35 -17.14
N THR A 169 9.81 35.79 -17.28
CA THR A 169 10.95 35.07 -16.71
C THR A 169 10.88 35.02 -15.18
N THR A 170 11.20 33.87 -14.60
CA THR A 170 11.31 33.71 -13.14
C THR A 170 12.43 32.74 -12.80
N HIS A 171 13.07 32.95 -11.67
CA HIS A 171 13.83 31.90 -11.04
C HIS A 171 12.88 30.97 -10.28
N LEU A 172 13.17 29.67 -10.28
CA LEU A 172 12.50 28.66 -9.47
C LEU A 172 13.47 28.06 -8.44
N ILE A 173 12.89 27.73 -7.29
CA ILE A 173 13.49 26.91 -6.24
C ILE A 173 12.53 25.74 -6.00
N VAL A 174 13.05 24.52 -5.93
CA VAL A 174 12.25 23.31 -5.62
C VAL A 174 12.89 22.58 -4.45
N ASP A 175 12.11 22.46 -3.37
CA ASP A 175 12.48 21.74 -2.16
C ASP A 175 11.55 20.51 -2.02
N VAL A 176 12.11 19.32 -1.79
CA VAL A 176 11.37 18.06 -1.57
C VAL A 176 11.07 17.92 -0.09
N LEU A 177 9.82 17.59 0.25
CA LEU A 177 9.33 17.39 1.62
C LEU A 177 9.15 15.90 1.97
N GLY A 178 8.88 15.08 0.96
CA GLY A 178 8.71 13.63 1.10
C GLY A 178 8.38 12.99 -0.23
N TYR A 179 8.22 11.66 -0.22
CA TYR A 179 7.91 10.87 -1.41
C TYR A 179 6.84 9.81 -1.12
N TYR A 180 6.17 9.37 -2.18
CA TYR A 180 5.14 8.35 -2.16
C TYR A 180 5.68 7.05 -2.73
N ASP A 181 5.83 6.03 -1.90
CA ASP A 181 6.38 4.72 -2.26
C ASP A 181 5.24 3.75 -2.62
N PRO A 182 5.23 3.16 -3.84
CA PRO A 182 4.28 2.10 -4.20
C PRO A 182 4.66 0.73 -3.60
N GLY A 183 5.91 0.54 -3.18
CA GLY A 183 6.32 -0.65 -2.45
C GLY A 183 5.57 -0.75 -1.13
N PHE A 184 5.21 -1.97 -0.73
CA PHE A 184 4.44 -2.27 0.49
C PHE A 184 5.18 -1.93 1.82
N GLY A 185 6.21 -1.08 1.77
CA GLY A 185 7.07 -0.66 2.86
C GLY A 185 6.52 0.46 3.75
N PHE A 186 7.26 0.67 4.84
CA PHE A 186 7.01 1.40 6.10
C PHE A 186 6.57 2.87 6.05
N GLY A 187 6.06 3.39 4.93
CA GLY A 187 5.60 4.77 4.82
C GLY A 187 4.32 5.06 5.61
N GLN A 188 4.05 6.34 5.82
CA GLN A 188 2.88 6.86 6.51
C GLN A 188 1.67 6.93 5.56
N ARG A 189 0.47 6.85 6.11
CA ARG A 189 -0.82 6.95 5.43
C ARG A 189 -1.57 8.17 5.95
N TYR A 190 -2.42 8.72 5.10
CA TYR A 190 -3.10 9.97 5.38
C TYR A 190 -4.41 9.73 6.11
N VAL A 191 -4.61 10.42 7.22
CA VAL A 191 -5.91 10.52 7.89
C VAL A 191 -6.47 11.90 7.60
N PRO A 192 -7.47 12.02 6.73
CA PRO A 192 -8.13 13.30 6.49
C PRO A 192 -8.93 13.72 7.72
N VAL A 193 -8.93 15.03 8.02
CA VAL A 193 -9.82 15.60 9.04
C VAL A 193 -10.60 16.77 8.46
N ALA A 194 -11.74 17.08 9.08
CA ALA A 194 -12.39 18.35 8.80
C ALA A 194 -11.45 19.49 9.24
N PRO A 195 -11.25 20.55 8.43
CA PRO A 195 -10.28 21.59 8.72
C PRO A 195 -10.49 22.19 10.12
N CYS A 196 -9.48 22.10 10.99
CA CYS A 196 -9.57 22.59 12.36
C CYS A 196 -8.49 23.62 12.69
N ARG A 197 -8.88 24.73 13.33
CA ARG A 197 -7.94 25.79 13.70
C ARG A 197 -7.21 25.45 14.98
N ILE A 198 -5.87 25.48 14.94
CA ILE A 198 -5.02 25.21 16.10
C ILE A 198 -4.29 26.47 16.60
N ALA A 199 -4.11 27.47 15.74
CA ALA A 199 -3.54 28.75 16.12
C ALA A 199 -4.21 29.89 15.33
N ASP A 200 -4.56 30.97 16.04
CA ASP A 200 -5.06 32.22 15.47
C ASP A 200 -4.44 33.39 16.21
N SER A 201 -3.36 33.96 15.70
CA SER A 201 -2.74 35.09 16.39
C SER A 201 -3.54 36.38 16.28
N ARG A 202 -4.67 36.41 15.55
CA ARG A 202 -5.57 37.59 15.51
C ARG A 202 -6.38 37.74 16.80
N VAL A 203 -6.48 36.67 17.59
CA VAL A 203 -7.11 36.68 18.91
C VAL A 203 -6.11 37.11 20.00
N GLY A 204 -4.85 37.41 19.62
CA GLY A 204 -3.79 37.90 20.50
C GLY A 204 -2.80 38.79 19.75
N ASP A 205 -1.53 38.76 20.17
CA ASP A 205 -0.49 39.57 19.55
C ASP A 205 0.03 38.97 18.23
N PRO A 206 0.33 39.81 17.22
CA PRO A 206 0.99 39.36 16.00
C PRO A 206 2.38 38.78 16.32
N TYR A 207 2.90 37.95 15.40
CA TYR A 207 4.28 37.49 15.48
C TYR A 207 5.22 38.67 15.18
N ALA A 208 6.11 39.00 16.10
CA ALA A 208 7.20 39.94 15.87
C ALA A 208 8.22 39.39 14.86
N ASP A 209 9.15 40.23 14.41
CA ASP A 209 10.17 39.79 13.46
C ASP A 209 11.05 38.69 14.05
N ALA A 210 11.18 37.60 13.30
CA ALA A 210 11.91 36.40 13.70
C ALA A 210 11.41 35.77 15.02
N GLU A 211 10.15 36.02 15.42
CA GLU A 211 9.53 35.38 16.59
C GLU A 211 9.19 33.92 16.29
N GLN A 212 9.60 33.03 17.19
CA GLN A 212 9.21 31.62 17.21
C GLN A 212 8.15 31.39 18.28
N ARG A 213 7.12 30.61 17.95
CA ARG A 213 6.15 30.05 18.91
C ARG A 213 6.05 28.55 18.70
N ASP A 214 6.01 27.81 19.81
CA ASP A 214 5.84 26.37 19.79
C ASP A 214 4.38 26.01 20.02
N LEU A 215 3.85 25.17 19.15
CA LEU A 215 2.46 24.74 19.11
C LEU A 215 2.36 23.27 19.46
N GLN A 216 1.29 22.91 20.18
CA GLN A 216 0.93 21.51 20.42
C GLN A 216 0.04 21.03 19.27
N VAL A 217 0.54 20.10 18.48
CA VAL A 217 -0.15 19.59 17.29
C VAL A 217 0.15 18.11 17.08
N VAL A 218 -0.77 17.23 17.46
CA VAL A 218 -0.53 15.78 17.40
C VAL A 218 -0.75 15.25 15.97
N GLY A 219 0.31 14.80 15.30
CA GLY A 219 0.32 13.96 14.07
C GLY A 219 0.43 14.60 12.68
N VAL A 220 0.37 15.93 12.49
CA VAL A 220 -0.37 16.52 11.34
C VAL A 220 0.40 17.09 10.14
N GLY A 221 -0.32 17.23 9.00
CA GLY A 221 -0.08 18.25 7.97
C GLY A 221 -0.88 19.53 8.26
N ALA A 222 -0.31 20.70 7.98
CA ALA A 222 -0.87 22.00 8.38
C ALA A 222 -0.99 22.97 7.20
N ALA A 223 -2.12 23.66 7.12
CA ALA A 223 -2.30 24.83 6.27
C ALA A 223 -1.91 26.10 7.05
N PHE A 224 -1.00 26.88 6.47
CA PHE A 224 -0.54 28.14 7.02
C PHE A 224 -1.18 29.29 6.26
N GLY A 225 -1.77 30.23 6.97
CA GLY A 225 -2.33 31.45 6.41
C GLY A 225 -1.80 32.68 7.13
N SER A 226 -1.44 33.74 6.41
CA SER A 226 -1.09 35.02 6.99
C SER A 226 -2.19 36.07 6.76
N GLN A 227 -2.30 37.01 7.69
CA GLN A 227 -3.18 38.17 7.61
C GLN A 227 -2.43 39.42 8.09
N GLY A 228 -2.34 40.45 7.23
CA GLY A 228 -1.94 41.80 7.63
C GLY A 228 -0.50 41.96 8.15
N GLY A 229 0.51 41.53 7.40
CA GLY A 229 1.91 41.86 7.68
C GLY A 229 2.27 43.27 7.22
N ASN A 230 3.06 44.01 8.01
CA ASN A 230 3.51 45.36 7.63
C ASN A 230 4.59 45.37 6.53
N ALA A 231 5.29 44.24 6.34
CA ALA A 231 6.27 44.05 5.27
C ALA A 231 6.18 42.64 4.67
N ALA A 232 6.87 42.42 3.55
CA ALA A 232 6.99 41.10 2.95
C ALA A 232 7.83 40.18 3.84
N GLY A 233 7.48 38.90 3.87
CA GLY A 233 8.02 37.97 4.84
C GLY A 233 7.80 36.51 4.46
N PHE A 234 8.23 35.62 5.36
CA PHE A 234 8.07 34.19 5.20
C PHE A 234 7.94 33.47 6.53
N VAL A 235 7.37 32.28 6.50
CA VAL A 235 7.18 31.40 7.66
C VAL A 235 7.95 30.11 7.45
N ARG A 236 8.49 29.57 8.55
CA ARG A 236 9.07 28.23 8.62
C ARG A 236 8.38 27.41 9.71
N GLY A 237 8.20 26.12 9.46
CA GLY A 237 7.66 25.15 10.42
C GLY A 237 8.59 23.93 10.51
N TRP A 238 8.84 23.41 11.72
CA TRP A 238 9.67 22.22 11.94
C TRP A 238 9.39 21.56 13.31
N PRO A 239 9.85 20.32 13.56
CA PRO A 239 9.71 19.68 14.86
C PRO A 239 10.39 20.48 15.98
N VAL A 240 9.72 20.60 17.13
CA VAL A 240 10.34 21.17 18.33
C VAL A 240 11.61 20.38 18.69
N GLY A 241 12.68 21.10 19.04
CA GLY A 241 13.97 20.52 19.40
C GLY A 241 14.87 20.12 18.23
N GLN A 242 14.39 20.23 16.98
CA GLN A 242 15.21 20.04 15.78
C GLN A 242 15.76 21.38 15.25
N ALA A 243 16.80 21.30 14.42
CA ALA A 243 17.38 22.46 13.77
C ALA A 243 16.39 23.09 12.78
N GLN A 244 16.32 24.43 12.77
CA GLN A 244 15.45 25.18 11.86
C GLN A 244 15.85 24.93 10.39
N PRO A 245 14.94 24.46 9.52
CA PRO A 245 15.24 24.20 8.12
C PRO A 245 15.42 25.51 7.33
N ASN A 246 16.03 25.42 6.14
CA ASN A 246 16.10 26.56 5.21
C ASN A 246 14.86 26.71 4.34
N ALA A 247 14.07 25.64 4.17
CA ALA A 247 12.82 25.63 3.44
C ALA A 247 11.77 26.55 4.09
N THR A 248 11.01 27.27 3.27
CA THR A 248 9.92 28.16 3.69
C THR A 248 8.57 27.50 3.42
N VAL A 249 7.67 27.50 4.40
CA VAL A 249 6.33 26.90 4.25
C VAL A 249 5.31 27.90 3.71
N LEU A 250 5.52 29.19 3.87
CA LEU A 250 4.63 30.24 3.35
C LEU A 250 5.44 31.51 3.10
N ASN A 251 5.36 32.04 1.87
CA ASN A 251 5.86 33.38 1.54
C ASN A 251 4.69 34.34 1.39
N PHE A 252 4.82 35.55 1.94
CA PHE A 252 3.76 36.55 1.92
C PHE A 252 4.29 37.96 1.64
N VAL A 253 3.37 38.84 1.27
CA VAL A 253 3.64 40.21 0.85
C VAL A 253 3.01 41.15 1.86
N GLY A 254 3.65 42.30 2.12
CA GLY A 254 3.09 43.32 3.02
C GLY A 254 1.67 43.73 2.60
N ALA A 255 0.79 43.92 3.59
CA ALA A 255 -0.61 44.32 3.47
C ALA A 255 -1.53 43.36 2.67
N GLN A 256 -1.10 42.13 2.37
CA GLN A 256 -1.92 41.12 1.70
C GLN A 256 -1.88 39.78 2.46
N GLY A 257 -3.04 39.13 2.61
CA GLY A 257 -3.09 37.79 3.16
C GLY A 257 -2.61 36.75 2.13
N ALA A 258 -1.90 35.73 2.61
CA ALA A 258 -1.46 34.60 1.80
C ALA A 258 -1.86 33.28 2.48
N THR A 259 -1.92 32.20 1.70
CA THR A 259 -2.21 30.84 2.19
C THR A 259 -1.30 29.87 1.44
N ASN A 260 -0.75 28.90 2.16
CA ASN A 260 -0.08 27.74 1.57
C ASN A 260 -0.35 26.52 2.45
N THR A 261 -0.53 25.37 1.82
CA THR A 261 -0.57 24.09 2.53
C THR A 261 0.86 23.57 2.69
N ALA A 262 1.18 22.94 3.82
CA ALA A 262 2.48 22.31 4.02
C ALA A 262 2.38 21.05 4.89
N SER A 263 3.07 20.00 4.48
CA SER A 263 3.34 18.85 5.34
C SER A 263 4.58 19.15 6.19
N VAL A 264 4.43 19.11 7.51
CA VAL A 264 5.50 19.47 8.45
C VAL A 264 5.70 18.34 9.44
N PRO A 265 6.89 17.73 9.51
CA PRO A 265 7.20 16.77 10.55
C PRO A 265 7.03 17.37 11.95
N ILE A 266 6.66 16.55 12.92
CA ILE A 266 6.47 16.96 14.32
C ILE A 266 7.33 16.14 15.28
N ALA A 267 7.61 16.68 16.46
CA ALA A 267 8.33 15.96 17.51
C ALA A 267 7.44 14.91 18.20
N SER A 268 8.05 13.81 18.66
CA SER A 268 7.37 12.81 19.49
C SER A 268 7.31 13.27 20.96
N GLY A 269 6.13 13.19 21.59
CA GLY A 269 5.97 13.39 23.03
C GLY A 269 4.75 14.22 23.45
N PRO A 270 4.46 14.32 24.76
CA PRO A 270 3.26 14.97 25.30
C PRO A 270 3.35 16.50 25.43
N GLY A 271 4.38 17.14 24.85
CA GLY A 271 4.59 18.59 24.88
C GLY A 271 4.57 19.21 23.48
N PRO A 272 4.75 20.55 23.36
CA PRO A 272 4.73 21.25 22.08
C PRO A 272 5.65 20.55 21.09
N ASN A 273 5.18 20.35 19.87
CA ASN A 273 5.83 19.46 18.91
C ASN A 273 5.99 20.06 17.52
N LEU A 274 5.42 21.25 17.28
CA LEU A 274 5.65 22.06 16.08
C LEU A 274 6.18 23.44 16.47
N SER A 275 7.37 23.79 16.01
CA SER A 275 7.90 25.15 16.08
C SER A 275 7.51 25.92 14.82
N VAL A 276 6.94 27.12 14.99
CA VAL A 276 6.59 28.02 13.90
C VAL A 276 7.28 29.36 14.09
N ARG A 277 7.98 29.83 13.05
CA ARG A 277 8.70 31.11 13.08
C ARG A 277 8.36 31.99 11.89
N SER A 278 8.05 33.26 12.17
CA SER A 278 7.70 34.26 11.16
C SER A 278 8.81 35.28 11.00
N PHE A 279 9.08 35.71 9.77
CA PHE A 279 10.07 36.73 9.41
C PHE A 279 9.39 37.82 8.58
N GLY A 280 9.91 39.06 8.63
CA GLY A 280 9.37 40.20 7.89
C GLY A 280 8.54 41.18 8.73
N GLY A 281 8.72 41.19 10.06
CA GLY A 281 8.01 42.11 10.96
C GLY A 281 6.63 41.63 11.45
N PRO A 282 5.91 42.47 12.23
CA PRO A 282 4.63 42.14 12.84
C PRO A 282 3.62 41.57 11.83
N THR A 283 3.24 40.29 12.01
CA THR A 283 2.35 39.56 11.10
C THR A 283 1.39 38.66 11.89
N HIS A 284 0.09 38.66 11.54
CA HIS A 284 -0.81 37.64 12.08
C HIS A 284 -0.73 36.34 11.28
N LEU A 285 -0.65 35.22 11.99
CA LEU A 285 -0.60 33.88 11.43
C LEU A 285 -1.79 33.05 11.94
N ILE A 286 -2.39 32.32 11.02
CA ILE A 286 -3.40 31.31 11.24
C ILE A 286 -2.79 29.98 10.84
N VAL A 287 -2.96 28.97 11.69
CA VAL A 287 -2.57 27.61 11.38
C VAL A 287 -3.80 26.72 11.54
N ASP A 288 -4.20 26.08 10.44
CA ASP A 288 -5.32 25.16 10.36
C ASP A 288 -4.79 23.76 9.98
N VAL A 289 -5.37 22.69 10.51
CA VAL A 289 -4.99 21.30 10.21
C VAL A 289 -5.99 20.68 9.25
N GLN A 290 -5.49 20.07 8.17
CA GLN A 290 -6.31 19.44 7.12
C GLN A 290 -6.32 17.91 7.22
N GLY A 291 -5.29 17.33 7.83
CA GLY A 291 -5.14 15.90 8.02
C GLY A 291 -3.80 15.58 8.68
N TYR A 292 -3.49 14.30 8.83
CA TYR A 292 -2.28 13.86 9.49
C TYR A 292 -1.73 12.56 8.95
N TRP A 293 -0.42 12.38 9.05
CA TRP A 293 0.28 11.19 8.57
C TRP A 293 0.56 10.24 9.74
N THR A 294 0.16 8.98 9.61
CA THR A 294 0.40 7.94 10.62
C THR A 294 0.52 6.57 9.97
N THR A 295 0.76 5.50 10.70
CA THR A 295 0.86 4.14 10.11
C THR A 295 -0.50 3.59 9.63
N LEU A 296 -1.60 4.26 10.01
CA LEU A 296 -2.98 3.95 9.64
C LEU A 296 -3.56 5.07 8.75
N GLY A 297 -4.52 4.75 7.88
CA GLY A 297 -5.19 5.75 7.06
C GLY A 297 -5.31 5.34 5.59
N ALA A 298 -5.57 6.33 4.75
CA ALA A 298 -5.73 6.16 3.32
C ALA A 298 -4.39 6.27 2.59
N SER A 299 -4.24 5.47 1.53
CA SER A 299 -3.07 5.51 0.66
C SER A 299 -3.27 6.50 -0.47
N TYR A 300 -2.20 7.17 -0.90
CA TYR A 300 -2.24 8.12 -2.00
C TYR A 300 -2.19 7.40 -3.34
N VAL A 301 -3.13 7.69 -4.22
CA VAL A 301 -3.13 7.23 -5.61
C VAL A 301 -2.89 8.46 -6.50
N PRO A 302 -1.74 8.53 -7.19
CA PRO A 302 -1.50 9.60 -8.14
C PRO A 302 -2.46 9.46 -9.33
N VAL A 303 -2.92 10.58 -9.88
CA VAL A 303 -3.67 10.59 -11.14
C VAL A 303 -3.04 11.58 -12.11
N THR A 304 -3.30 11.40 -13.40
CA THR A 304 -3.01 12.47 -14.36
C THR A 304 -3.87 13.69 -14.01
N PRO A 305 -3.28 14.89 -13.81
CA PRO A 305 -4.04 16.03 -13.31
C PRO A 305 -5.27 16.33 -14.17
N CYS A 306 -6.43 16.40 -13.52
CA CYS A 306 -7.72 16.49 -14.19
C CYS A 306 -8.54 17.67 -13.67
N ARG A 307 -9.15 18.45 -14.57
CA ARG A 307 -10.00 19.59 -14.21
C ARG A 307 -11.39 19.13 -13.77
N ALA A 308 -11.66 19.18 -12.47
CA ALA A 308 -12.97 18.86 -11.90
C ALA A 308 -13.95 20.03 -11.95
N VAL A 309 -13.46 21.28 -11.81
CA VAL A 309 -14.31 22.49 -11.83
C VAL A 309 -13.68 23.56 -12.73
N ASP A 310 -14.47 24.16 -13.63
CA ASP A 310 -14.08 25.33 -14.43
C ASP A 310 -15.20 26.37 -14.52
N THR A 311 -15.24 27.31 -13.58
CA THR A 311 -16.33 28.30 -13.58
C THR A 311 -16.23 29.33 -14.71
N ARG A 312 -15.21 29.29 -15.58
CA ARG A 312 -15.16 30.12 -16.80
C ARG A 312 -16.06 29.59 -17.90
N ALA A 313 -16.29 28.27 -17.91
CA ALA A 313 -17.16 27.60 -18.87
C ALA A 313 -18.65 27.71 -18.53
N SER A 314 -19.00 28.40 -17.43
CA SER A 314 -20.39 28.57 -16.95
C SER A 314 -20.59 29.93 -16.26
N THR A 315 -21.79 30.22 -15.77
CA THR A 315 -22.05 31.45 -14.99
C THR A 315 -21.19 31.49 -13.72
N PRO A 316 -20.55 32.64 -13.39
CA PRO A 316 -19.79 32.83 -12.16
C PRO A 316 -20.55 32.38 -10.92
N LEU A 317 -19.84 32.00 -9.85
CA LEU A 317 -20.47 31.74 -8.56
C LEU A 317 -21.29 32.97 -8.16
N GLY A 318 -22.52 32.75 -7.69
CA GLY A 318 -23.42 33.83 -7.26
C GLY A 318 -22.98 34.41 -5.91
N SER A 319 -23.28 35.69 -5.65
CA SER A 319 -22.67 36.51 -4.59
C SER A 319 -22.83 35.99 -3.15
N VAL A 320 -23.72 35.04 -2.87
CA VAL A 320 -23.89 34.40 -1.55
C VAL A 320 -24.41 32.96 -1.71
N GLY A 321 -23.64 31.97 -1.26
CA GLY A 321 -24.09 30.57 -1.14
C GLY A 321 -22.96 29.56 -1.41
N ALA A 322 -22.77 28.59 -0.51
CA ALA A 322 -21.92 27.44 -0.78
C ALA A 322 -22.51 26.64 -1.96
N ARG A 323 -21.65 26.14 -2.86
CA ARG A 323 -22.07 25.25 -3.94
C ARG A 323 -21.42 23.87 -3.77
N PRO A 324 -22.21 22.81 -3.57
CA PRO A 324 -21.68 21.45 -3.55
C PRO A 324 -21.31 21.02 -4.97
N PHE A 325 -20.17 20.35 -5.11
CA PHE A 325 -19.79 19.62 -6.32
C PHE A 325 -19.23 18.25 -5.95
N ARG A 326 -19.57 17.24 -6.75
CA ARG A 326 -19.18 15.84 -6.51
C ARG A 326 -17.88 15.55 -7.23
N ILE A 327 -16.95 14.87 -6.55
CA ILE A 327 -15.66 14.48 -7.13
C ILE A 327 -15.53 12.94 -7.27
N GLY A 328 -16.18 12.13 -6.41
CA GLY A 328 -16.11 10.65 -6.47
C GLY A 328 -17.30 9.92 -7.12
N GLY A 329 -17.05 8.75 -7.78
CA GLY A 329 -18.07 7.81 -8.31
C GLY A 329 -17.72 7.10 -9.66
N VAL A 330 -18.46 6.03 -10.03
CA VAL A 330 -18.37 5.33 -11.36
C VAL A 330 -19.52 5.72 -12.31
N GLY A 331 -19.20 6.01 -13.58
CA GLY A 331 -20.17 6.30 -14.67
C GLY A 331 -20.15 7.74 -15.18
N GLU A 332 -20.66 7.98 -16.40
CA GLU A 332 -20.59 9.29 -17.08
C GLU A 332 -21.14 10.46 -16.23
N GLY A 333 -20.23 11.37 -15.88
CA GLY A 333 -20.49 12.81 -15.86
C GLY A 333 -21.29 13.36 -14.68
N PHE A 334 -20.59 13.78 -13.63
CA PHE A 334 -21.02 14.97 -12.89
C PHE A 334 -19.86 15.93 -12.68
N ALA A 335 -19.51 16.62 -13.76
CA ALA A 335 -18.93 17.95 -13.63
C ALA A 335 -20.07 18.93 -13.36
N GLN A 336 -20.07 19.62 -12.22
CA GLN A 336 -20.69 20.94 -12.23
C GLN A 336 -19.73 21.90 -12.90
N GLN A 337 -20.24 22.66 -13.89
CA GLN A 337 -19.54 23.80 -14.48
C GLN A 337 -18.31 23.42 -15.35
N GLY A 338 -18.48 22.53 -16.34
CA GLY A 338 -17.54 22.42 -17.48
C GLY A 338 -16.23 21.64 -17.29
N GLY A 339 -16.07 20.90 -16.18
CA GLY A 339 -14.95 19.98 -15.94
C GLY A 339 -15.12 18.57 -16.55
N ALA A 340 -14.13 17.68 -16.34
CA ALA A 340 -14.12 16.27 -16.74
C ALA A 340 -14.23 15.32 -15.53
N ALA A 341 -14.60 14.06 -15.75
CA ALA A 341 -14.57 13.03 -14.71
C ALA A 341 -13.11 12.61 -14.43
N CYS A 342 -12.66 12.79 -13.18
CA CYS A 342 -11.26 12.58 -12.81
C CYS A 342 -10.92 11.17 -12.30
N GLY A 343 -11.84 10.21 -12.45
CA GLY A 343 -11.59 8.81 -12.11
C GLY A 343 -11.42 8.52 -10.61
N VAL A 344 -11.88 9.42 -9.73
CA VAL A 344 -11.82 9.21 -8.28
C VAL A 344 -12.90 8.21 -7.86
N PRO A 345 -12.55 7.10 -7.18
CA PRO A 345 -13.52 6.07 -6.80
C PRO A 345 -14.45 6.56 -5.67
N GLU A 346 -15.59 5.89 -5.52
CA GLU A 346 -16.63 6.30 -4.55
C GLU A 346 -16.17 6.16 -3.09
N ASP A 347 -15.28 5.22 -2.81
CA ASP A 347 -14.74 4.98 -1.49
C ASP A 347 -13.64 5.96 -1.10
N ALA A 348 -13.09 6.77 -2.02
CA ALA A 348 -12.03 7.73 -1.71
C ALA A 348 -12.38 8.61 -0.48
N THR A 349 -11.43 8.75 0.43
CA THR A 349 -11.60 9.50 1.70
C THR A 349 -11.15 10.95 1.60
N ALA A 350 -10.26 11.27 0.68
CA ALA A 350 -9.81 12.63 0.40
C ALA A 350 -9.26 12.76 -1.03
N VAL A 351 -9.08 14.00 -1.48
CA VAL A 351 -8.46 14.34 -2.77
C VAL A 351 -7.39 15.39 -2.58
N GLU A 352 -6.28 15.25 -3.30
CA GLU A 352 -5.29 16.31 -3.44
C GLU A 352 -5.70 17.20 -4.61
N VAL A 353 -5.89 18.49 -4.35
CA VAL A 353 -6.37 19.44 -5.37
C VAL A 353 -5.44 20.62 -5.53
N SER A 354 -5.34 21.14 -6.76
CA SER A 354 -4.90 22.50 -7.03
C SER A 354 -6.13 23.38 -7.24
N PHE A 355 -6.24 24.45 -6.44
CA PHE A 355 -7.37 25.35 -6.45
C PHE A 355 -6.95 26.78 -6.81
N THR A 356 -7.56 27.34 -7.86
CA THR A 356 -7.15 28.62 -8.44
C THR A 356 -8.30 29.61 -8.51
N ALA A 357 -8.12 30.81 -7.94
CA ALA A 357 -8.96 31.98 -8.22
C ALA A 357 -8.37 32.73 -9.42
N VAL A 358 -9.19 33.03 -10.43
CA VAL A 358 -8.78 33.65 -11.69
C VAL A 358 -9.36 35.04 -11.80
N GLY A 359 -8.47 36.04 -11.94
CA GLY A 359 -8.82 37.44 -12.19
C GLY A 359 -9.78 38.09 -11.18
N PRO A 360 -9.65 37.88 -9.86
CA PRO A 360 -10.59 38.42 -8.89
C PRO A 360 -10.58 39.96 -8.89
N PRO A 361 -11.72 40.66 -9.02
CA PRO A 361 -11.76 42.13 -8.99
C PRO A 361 -11.56 42.73 -7.58
N THR A 362 -11.76 41.94 -6.53
CA THR A 362 -11.59 42.36 -5.13
C THR A 362 -10.77 41.33 -4.36
N THR A 363 -10.13 41.77 -3.28
CA THR A 363 -9.47 40.87 -2.32
C THR A 363 -10.52 40.07 -1.57
N GLY A 364 -10.35 38.74 -1.52
CA GLY A 364 -11.30 37.84 -0.90
C GLY A 364 -10.65 36.52 -0.49
N PHE A 365 -11.50 35.56 -0.12
CA PHE A 365 -11.06 34.23 0.24
C PHE A 365 -12.08 33.18 -0.19
N ALA A 366 -11.62 31.94 -0.27
CA ALA A 366 -12.45 30.78 -0.54
C ALA A 366 -12.12 29.62 0.42
N ARG A 367 -13.13 28.77 0.67
CA ARG A 367 -13.04 27.59 1.55
C ARG A 367 -13.50 26.36 0.81
N LEU A 368 -12.86 25.23 1.12
CA LEU A 368 -13.16 23.90 0.60
C LEU A 368 -13.30 22.95 1.81
N TRP A 369 -14.36 22.15 1.86
CA TRP A 369 -14.59 21.19 2.95
C TRP A 369 -15.54 20.05 2.53
N PRO A 370 -15.64 18.94 3.31
CA PRO A 370 -16.59 17.86 3.02
C PRO A 370 -18.04 18.34 3.09
N GLY A 371 -18.85 18.02 2.07
CA GLY A 371 -20.21 18.58 1.94
C GLY A 371 -21.24 18.15 3.00
N ASP A 372 -20.92 17.17 3.84
CA ASP A 372 -21.73 16.71 4.98
C ASP A 372 -21.29 17.31 6.33
N ARG A 373 -20.37 18.30 6.29
CA ARG A 373 -19.82 18.97 7.48
C ARG A 373 -20.14 20.45 7.48
N THR A 374 -20.06 21.04 8.67
CA THR A 374 -20.24 22.49 8.87
C THR A 374 -19.08 23.27 8.26
N GLU A 375 -19.38 24.42 7.62
CA GLU A 375 -18.38 25.33 7.03
C GLU A 375 -17.25 25.63 8.05
N PRO A 376 -15.98 25.31 7.74
CA PRO A 376 -14.88 25.56 8.67
C PRO A 376 -14.50 27.04 8.71
N GLY A 377 -13.81 27.47 9.77
CA GLY A 377 -13.21 28.80 9.85
C GLY A 377 -12.00 29.00 8.93
N ALA A 378 -11.43 27.90 8.43
CA ALA A 378 -10.21 27.84 7.63
C ALA A 378 -10.44 28.34 6.20
N ALA A 379 -9.49 29.14 5.68
CA ALA A 379 -9.49 29.54 4.27
C ALA A 379 -8.60 28.57 3.47
N ALA A 380 -9.14 27.99 2.41
CA ALA A 380 -8.38 27.17 1.46
C ALA A 380 -7.54 28.04 0.52
N LEU A 381 -7.97 29.27 0.25
CA LEU A 381 -7.26 30.22 -0.58
C LEU A 381 -7.58 31.66 -0.19
N ASN A 382 -6.55 32.47 0.05
CA ASN A 382 -6.65 33.93 0.07
C ASN A 382 -6.18 34.49 -1.27
N PHE A 383 -6.91 35.44 -1.85
CA PHE A 383 -6.55 36.06 -3.14
C PHE A 383 -6.72 37.58 -3.11
N GLY A 384 -5.83 38.27 -3.82
CA GLY A 384 -5.81 39.73 -3.93
C GLY A 384 -6.43 40.23 -5.23
N ALA A 385 -6.98 41.44 -5.21
CA ALA A 385 -7.57 42.07 -6.41
C ALA A 385 -6.58 42.10 -7.59
N GLY A 386 -7.04 41.70 -8.78
CA GLY A 386 -6.31 41.68 -10.04
C GLY A 386 -5.29 40.54 -10.18
N GLN A 387 -5.22 39.60 -9.23
CA GLN A 387 -4.20 38.55 -9.22
C GLN A 387 -4.82 37.16 -9.23
N SER A 388 -4.47 36.36 -10.24
CA SER A 388 -4.78 34.93 -10.19
C SER A 388 -3.89 34.26 -9.14
N THR A 389 -4.50 33.55 -8.20
CA THR A 389 -3.80 32.90 -7.09
C THR A 389 -4.17 31.43 -7.04
N THR A 390 -3.19 30.57 -6.84
CA THR A 390 -3.37 29.13 -6.64
C THR A 390 -2.86 28.74 -5.28
N ASN A 391 -3.57 27.80 -4.64
CA ASN A 391 -3.06 27.03 -3.52
C ASN A 391 -3.39 25.55 -3.80
N SER A 392 -2.50 24.64 -3.42
CA SER A 392 -2.87 23.22 -3.39
C SER A 392 -3.20 22.78 -1.98
N GLY A 393 -3.87 21.64 -1.86
CA GLY A 393 -3.98 20.96 -0.58
C GLY A 393 -4.92 19.79 -0.65
N THR A 394 -4.88 19.01 0.43
CA THR A 394 -5.75 17.85 0.59
C THR A 394 -7.10 18.27 1.16
N VAL A 395 -8.17 17.81 0.51
CA VAL A 395 -9.55 18.06 0.94
C VAL A 395 -10.22 16.72 1.23
N ALA A 396 -10.69 16.54 2.45
CA ALA A 396 -11.49 15.40 2.86
C ALA A 396 -12.80 15.31 2.04
N LEU A 397 -13.22 14.09 1.70
CA LEU A 397 -14.48 13.82 1.01
C LEU A 397 -15.58 13.47 2.02
N SER A 398 -16.82 13.86 1.74
CA SER A 398 -17.99 13.34 2.47
C SER A 398 -18.17 11.84 2.20
N GLY A 399 -19.00 11.15 2.98
CA GLY A 399 -19.37 9.75 2.71
C GLY A 399 -20.08 9.50 1.36
N SER A 400 -20.38 10.56 0.61
CA SER A 400 -20.98 10.55 -0.73
C SER A 400 -20.03 11.11 -1.82
N GLY A 401 -18.79 11.43 -1.48
CA GLY A 401 -17.79 11.99 -2.40
C GLY A 401 -18.01 13.46 -2.77
N LEU A 402 -18.69 14.24 -1.92
CA LEU A 402 -18.99 15.67 -2.13
C LEU A 402 -17.98 16.59 -1.42
N ILE A 403 -17.64 17.68 -2.09
CA ILE A 403 -16.94 18.84 -1.54
C ILE A 403 -17.81 20.09 -1.73
N ASP A 404 -17.84 20.93 -0.70
CA ASP A 404 -18.44 22.26 -0.77
C ASP A 404 -17.38 23.33 -1.03
N LEU A 405 -17.70 24.27 -1.92
CA LEU A 405 -16.93 25.50 -2.14
C LEU A 405 -17.77 26.72 -1.78
N ILE A 406 -17.19 27.61 -0.98
CA ILE A 406 -17.71 28.97 -0.79
C ILE A 406 -16.61 29.99 -1.03
N ALA A 407 -16.95 31.07 -1.74
CA ALA A 407 -16.10 32.24 -1.87
C ALA A 407 -16.79 33.44 -1.22
N ARG A 408 -16.03 34.28 -0.53
CA ARG A 408 -16.53 35.50 0.13
C ARG A 408 -15.65 36.69 -0.31
N ASN A 409 -16.27 37.87 -0.45
CA ASN A 409 -15.61 39.12 -0.84
C ASN A 409 -14.88 39.08 -2.20
N TYR A 410 -15.39 38.34 -3.18
CA TYR A 410 -14.69 38.06 -4.44
C TYR A 410 -15.14 38.92 -5.65
N GLY A 411 -16.29 39.58 -5.59
CA GLY A 411 -16.84 40.37 -6.70
C GLY A 411 -17.26 39.52 -7.93
N THR A 412 -18.23 39.99 -8.71
CA THR A 412 -18.95 39.21 -9.74
C THR A 412 -18.11 38.75 -10.96
N GLY A 413 -16.80 38.97 -10.96
CA GLY A 413 -15.87 38.60 -12.04
C GLY A 413 -14.82 37.54 -11.68
N THR A 414 -14.82 36.99 -10.45
CA THR A 414 -13.87 35.92 -10.09
C THR A 414 -14.32 34.58 -10.65
N HIS A 415 -13.41 33.87 -11.31
CA HIS A 415 -13.61 32.46 -11.68
C HIS A 415 -12.75 31.53 -10.80
N PHE A 416 -13.17 30.28 -10.69
CA PHE A 416 -12.49 29.26 -9.89
C PHE A 416 -12.22 28.02 -10.72
N LEU A 417 -11.01 27.48 -10.56
CA LEU A 417 -10.58 26.22 -11.15
C LEU A 417 -10.22 25.26 -10.01
N VAL A 418 -10.69 24.01 -10.10
CA VAL A 418 -10.27 22.92 -9.21
C VAL A 418 -9.73 21.81 -10.11
N ASP A 419 -8.43 21.53 -9.99
CA ASP A 419 -7.77 20.43 -10.67
C ASP A 419 -7.40 19.34 -9.63
N VAL A 420 -7.79 18.08 -9.86
CA VAL A 420 -7.44 16.93 -9.02
C VAL A 420 -6.04 16.45 -9.40
N LEU A 421 -5.14 16.35 -8.43
CA LEU A 421 -3.75 15.90 -8.58
C LEU A 421 -3.54 14.44 -8.17
N GLY A 422 -4.42 13.93 -7.29
CA GLY A 422 -4.42 12.58 -6.75
C GLY A 422 -5.59 12.39 -5.79
N TYR A 423 -5.78 11.17 -5.31
CA TYR A 423 -6.80 10.88 -4.30
C TYR A 423 -6.28 9.92 -3.24
N PHE A 424 -6.99 9.87 -2.11
CA PHE A 424 -6.69 9.03 -0.97
C PHE A 424 -7.73 7.94 -0.86
N SER A 425 -7.36 6.72 -1.25
CA SER A 425 -8.26 5.56 -1.14
C SER A 425 -8.20 5.00 0.28
N PRO A 426 -9.34 4.76 0.95
CA PRO A 426 -9.32 4.00 2.18
C PRO A 426 -8.77 2.62 1.82
N ASN A 427 -7.74 2.20 2.52
CA ASN A 427 -7.36 0.81 2.45
C ASN A 427 -8.54 0.01 3.02
N PRO A 428 -9.14 -0.98 2.31
CA PRO A 428 -10.01 -1.92 3.00
C PRO A 428 -9.21 -2.47 4.16
N ALA A 429 -9.78 -2.43 5.36
CA ALA A 429 -9.10 -2.73 6.62
C ALA A 429 -8.51 -4.16 6.72
N PHE A 430 -8.50 -4.93 5.62
CA PHE A 430 -8.08 -6.31 5.52
C PHE A 430 -7.64 -6.70 4.08
N ARG A 431 -6.77 -5.92 3.41
CA ARG A 431 -6.18 -6.40 2.13
C ARG A 431 -5.05 -7.40 2.37
N PRO A 432 -4.99 -8.52 1.65
CA PRO A 432 -3.79 -9.33 1.56
C PRO A 432 -2.72 -8.54 0.79
N PHE A 433 -1.46 -8.63 1.20
CA PHE A 433 -0.34 -8.10 0.39
C PHE A 433 0.78 -9.10 0.19
N GLU A 434 0.73 -10.22 0.92
CA GLU A 434 1.62 -11.35 0.75
C GLU A 434 0.84 -12.65 0.92
N VAL A 435 1.12 -13.65 0.08
CA VAL A 435 0.52 -14.98 0.14
C VAL A 435 1.57 -16.06 -0.08
N ALA A 436 1.44 -17.16 0.67
CA ALA A 436 2.23 -18.37 0.51
C ALA A 436 1.29 -19.60 0.45
N ALA A 437 1.65 -20.60 -0.35
CA ALA A 437 0.85 -21.80 -0.54
C ALA A 437 1.71 -23.06 -0.40
N GLY A 438 1.37 -23.91 0.58
CA GLY A 438 2.05 -25.18 0.83
C GLY A 438 1.29 -26.39 0.29
N ASN A 439 1.57 -27.58 0.84
CA ASN A 439 0.86 -28.81 0.44
C ASN A 439 -0.52 -28.94 1.12
N GLY A 440 -1.53 -28.40 0.45
CA GLY A 440 -2.91 -28.46 0.92
C GLY A 440 -3.24 -27.45 2.02
N PHE A 441 -2.42 -26.43 2.21
CA PHE A 441 -2.68 -25.29 3.09
C PHE A 441 -2.15 -24.00 2.44
N GLY A 442 -2.66 -22.86 2.89
CA GLY A 442 -2.20 -21.55 2.46
C GLY A 442 -2.14 -20.59 3.62
N CYS A 443 -1.27 -19.60 3.53
CA CYS A 443 -1.11 -18.54 4.51
C CYS A 443 -1.04 -17.19 3.78
N ALA A 444 -1.51 -16.13 4.42
CA ALA A 444 -1.42 -14.79 3.87
C ALA A 444 -1.22 -13.76 4.97
N VAL A 445 -0.50 -12.70 4.62
CA VAL A 445 -0.31 -11.51 5.46
C VAL A 445 -1.30 -10.44 5.03
N PHE A 446 -2.02 -9.90 6.00
CA PHE A 446 -3.02 -8.86 5.77
C PHE A 446 -2.52 -7.51 6.28
N SER A 447 -2.94 -6.42 5.65
CA SER A 447 -2.86 -5.11 6.28
C SER A 447 -4.10 -4.91 7.15
N ASP A 448 -3.96 -4.93 8.47
CA ASP A 448 -5.04 -4.54 9.39
C ASP A 448 -4.90 -3.08 9.80
N ALA A 449 -5.76 -2.22 9.24
CA ALA A 449 -5.78 -0.80 9.55
C ALA A 449 -6.61 -0.45 10.79
N ALA A 450 -7.36 -1.41 11.36
CA ALA A 450 -8.34 -1.14 12.42
C ALA A 450 -7.78 -1.33 13.85
N ALA A 451 -6.60 -1.93 14.01
CA ALA A 451 -6.11 -2.42 15.31
C ALA A 451 -4.84 -1.75 15.88
N GLY A 452 -4.25 -0.73 15.25
CA GLY A 452 -3.09 -0.06 15.84
C GLY A 452 -1.81 -0.90 15.83
N ALA A 453 -1.45 -1.39 14.64
CA ALA A 453 -0.25 -2.16 14.28
C ALA A 453 -0.28 -3.62 14.72
N GLU A 454 -0.52 -4.50 13.75
CA GLU A 454 0.16 -5.80 13.59
C GLU A 454 -0.39 -6.43 12.30
N TYR A 455 0.44 -6.55 11.25
CA TYR A 455 0.10 -7.26 10.01
C TYR A 455 -0.27 -8.71 10.38
N PRO A 456 -1.56 -9.11 10.42
CA PRO A 456 -1.89 -10.41 10.95
C PRO A 456 -1.66 -11.46 9.87
N VAL A 457 -0.97 -12.54 10.25
CA VAL A 457 -0.87 -13.74 9.44
C VAL A 457 -2.10 -14.59 9.70
N ARG A 458 -2.71 -15.08 8.62
CA ARG A 458 -3.75 -16.11 8.71
C ARG A 458 -3.41 -17.27 7.81
N CYS A 459 -3.63 -18.48 8.32
CA CYS A 459 -3.46 -19.71 7.56
C CYS A 459 -4.77 -20.49 7.48
N TRP A 460 -4.93 -21.33 6.47
CA TRP A 460 -6.07 -22.23 6.28
C TRP A 460 -5.63 -23.50 5.54
N GLY A 461 -6.48 -24.52 5.57
CA GLY A 461 -6.26 -25.80 4.94
C GLY A 461 -5.80 -26.87 5.92
N ARG A 462 -4.94 -27.76 5.44
CA ARG A 462 -4.39 -28.90 6.16
C ARG A 462 -3.61 -28.48 7.41
N ASN A 463 -3.80 -29.19 8.52
CA ASN A 463 -3.10 -28.90 9.77
C ASN A 463 -2.59 -30.13 10.53
N ALA A 464 -2.44 -31.29 9.88
CA ALA A 464 -2.04 -32.54 10.55
C ALA A 464 -0.68 -32.48 11.26
N HIS A 465 0.15 -31.49 10.93
CA HIS A 465 1.47 -31.25 11.51
C HIS A 465 1.59 -29.86 12.15
N GLY A 466 0.49 -29.16 12.43
CA GLY A 466 0.55 -27.80 12.99
C GLY A 466 0.90 -26.73 11.96
N GLN A 467 0.75 -27.00 10.65
CA GLN A 467 1.06 -26.06 9.56
C GLN A 467 0.31 -24.73 9.64
N LEU A 468 -0.82 -24.68 10.37
CA LEU A 468 -1.57 -23.45 10.56
C LEU A 468 -1.03 -22.56 11.69
N GLY A 469 -0.10 -23.06 12.52
CA GLY A 469 0.56 -22.27 13.57
C GLY A 469 -0.41 -21.68 14.61
N ASN A 470 -1.58 -22.31 14.79
CA ASN A 470 -2.69 -21.79 15.57
C ASN A 470 -2.91 -22.52 16.90
N ASP A 471 -1.88 -23.19 17.43
CA ASP A 471 -1.94 -24.02 18.65
C ASP A 471 -2.88 -25.22 18.51
N THR A 472 -3.06 -25.70 17.28
CA THR A 472 -3.87 -26.88 16.98
C THR A 472 -3.24 -27.73 15.88
N THR A 473 -3.74 -28.96 15.74
CA THR A 473 -3.47 -29.86 14.60
C THR A 473 -4.72 -30.16 13.77
N SER A 474 -5.76 -29.34 13.91
CA SER A 474 -7.03 -29.50 13.20
C SER A 474 -7.07 -28.61 11.96
N SER A 475 -7.38 -29.20 10.80
CA SER A 475 -7.50 -28.47 9.53
C SER A 475 -8.63 -27.43 9.60
N SER A 476 -8.48 -26.32 8.85
CA SER A 476 -9.48 -25.25 8.79
C SER A 476 -9.87 -24.95 7.35
N ARG A 477 -11.16 -24.77 7.08
CA ARG A 477 -11.68 -24.42 5.73
C ARG A 477 -11.71 -22.92 5.48
N THR A 478 -11.38 -22.12 6.48
CA THR A 478 -11.35 -20.67 6.44
C THR A 478 -10.08 -20.16 7.15
N PRO A 479 -9.54 -19.00 6.77
CA PRO A 479 -8.37 -18.40 7.41
C PRO A 479 -8.52 -18.22 8.92
N VAL A 480 -7.63 -18.86 9.68
CA VAL A 480 -7.49 -18.73 11.13
C VAL A 480 -6.26 -17.88 11.47
N PRO A 481 -6.29 -17.08 12.55
CA PRO A 481 -5.12 -16.31 12.99
C PRO A 481 -3.96 -17.22 13.35
N VAL A 482 -2.74 -16.73 13.12
CA VAL A 482 -1.48 -17.37 13.56
C VAL A 482 -0.88 -16.53 14.71
N PRO A 483 -1.13 -16.89 15.98
CA PRO A 483 -0.64 -16.12 17.12
C PRO A 483 0.89 -16.10 17.13
N GLY A 484 1.48 -14.92 17.26
CA GLY A 484 2.94 -14.77 17.33
C GLY A 484 3.65 -14.72 15.98
N ALA A 485 2.95 -14.79 14.85
CA ALA A 485 3.52 -14.43 13.54
C ALA A 485 3.07 -13.02 13.09
N THR A 486 2.51 -12.22 13.99
CA THR A 486 2.04 -10.87 13.68
C THR A 486 3.20 -9.93 13.35
N GLY A 487 2.99 -9.04 12.38
CA GLY A 487 4.05 -8.19 11.85
C GLY A 487 4.95 -8.88 10.83
N ALA A 488 4.52 -10.00 10.24
CA ALA A 488 5.23 -10.62 9.13
C ALA A 488 5.46 -9.62 7.98
N VAL A 489 6.70 -9.57 7.50
CA VAL A 489 7.15 -8.77 6.34
C VAL A 489 7.59 -9.66 5.18
N ASP A 490 7.80 -10.94 5.46
CA ASP A 490 8.06 -12.00 4.49
C ASP A 490 7.49 -13.31 5.06
N LEU A 491 6.91 -14.15 4.22
CA LEU A 491 6.19 -15.37 4.58
C LEU A 491 6.34 -16.40 3.46
N ASP A 492 6.76 -17.61 3.81
CA ASP A 492 6.76 -18.73 2.88
C ASP A 492 6.20 -20.02 3.51
N ALA A 493 5.68 -20.89 2.66
CA ALA A 493 4.99 -22.12 3.03
C ALA A 493 5.47 -23.32 2.19
N GLY A 494 6.15 -24.25 2.85
CA GLY A 494 6.69 -25.46 2.25
C GLY A 494 5.65 -26.57 2.20
N ALA A 495 6.11 -27.82 2.09
CA ALA A 495 5.18 -28.94 2.03
C ALA A 495 4.36 -29.07 3.32
N ASP A 496 5.01 -29.09 4.48
CA ASP A 496 4.34 -29.33 5.77
C ASP A 496 4.77 -28.34 6.88
N HIS A 497 5.36 -27.19 6.53
CA HIS A 497 5.77 -26.14 7.47
C HIS A 497 5.71 -24.77 6.80
N ALA A 498 5.68 -23.72 7.61
CA ALA A 498 5.73 -22.35 7.14
C ALA A 498 6.66 -21.52 8.03
N CYS A 499 7.21 -20.47 7.46
CA CYS A 499 8.11 -19.56 8.14
C CYS A 499 7.77 -18.12 7.79
N ALA A 500 7.96 -17.21 8.75
CA ALA A 500 7.78 -15.78 8.56
C ALA A 500 8.92 -14.98 9.18
N VAL A 501 9.36 -13.95 8.47
CA VAL A 501 10.19 -12.88 9.04
C VAL A 501 9.25 -11.83 9.60
N VAL A 502 9.31 -11.58 10.91
CA VAL A 502 8.44 -10.65 11.65
C VAL A 502 9.17 -9.37 12.04
N ASN A 503 8.49 -8.23 11.95
CA ASN A 503 8.96 -6.93 12.39
C ASN A 503 7.80 -6.12 13.00
N PRO A 504 7.84 -5.74 14.30
CA PRO A 504 8.96 -5.85 15.24
C PRO A 504 9.30 -7.30 15.63
N PRO A 505 10.51 -7.56 16.16
CA PRO A 505 10.90 -8.88 16.61
C PRO A 505 9.98 -9.36 17.73
N GLY A 506 9.81 -10.68 17.81
CA GLY A 506 8.95 -11.29 18.82
C GLY A 506 9.51 -11.17 20.25
N PRO A 507 8.81 -11.71 21.28
CA PRO A 507 9.18 -11.53 22.69
C PRO A 507 10.61 -11.95 23.06
N ALA A 508 11.20 -12.89 22.33
CA ALA A 508 12.59 -13.33 22.54
C ALA A 508 13.64 -12.51 21.75
N GLY A 509 13.22 -11.47 21.02
CA GLY A 509 14.10 -10.61 20.22
C GLY A 509 14.47 -11.16 18.84
N GLN A 510 13.91 -12.31 18.42
CA GLN A 510 14.16 -12.91 17.12
C GLN A 510 13.17 -12.44 16.05
N LEU A 511 13.67 -12.32 14.82
CA LEU A 511 12.91 -11.88 13.65
C LEU A 511 12.39 -13.04 12.80
N LEU A 512 13.00 -14.23 12.81
CA LEU A 512 12.53 -15.38 12.04
C LEU A 512 11.75 -16.35 12.93
N ARG A 513 10.56 -16.76 12.46
CA ARG A 513 9.70 -17.74 13.15
C ARG A 513 9.22 -18.81 12.19
N CYS A 514 9.30 -20.07 12.59
CA CYS A 514 8.84 -21.21 11.80
C CYS A 514 7.88 -22.10 12.60
N TRP A 515 6.93 -22.74 11.92
CA TRP A 515 5.98 -23.68 12.52
C TRP A 515 5.57 -24.78 11.53
N GLY A 516 4.99 -25.86 12.04
CA GLY A 516 4.59 -27.04 11.28
C GLY A 516 5.41 -28.28 11.62
N ARG A 517 5.61 -29.15 10.62
CA ARG A 517 6.36 -30.40 10.75
C ARG A 517 7.82 -30.12 11.11
N ASN A 518 8.40 -30.93 11.99
CA ASN A 518 9.81 -30.81 12.39
C ASN A 518 10.55 -32.16 12.41
N THR A 519 10.13 -33.16 11.63
CA THR A 519 10.72 -34.51 11.71
C THR A 519 12.17 -34.59 11.21
N SER A 520 12.60 -33.61 10.43
CA SER A 520 13.95 -33.51 9.86
C SER A 520 14.67 -32.23 10.31
N GLY A 521 14.12 -31.53 11.31
CA GLY A 521 14.66 -30.26 11.80
C GLY A 521 14.38 -29.04 10.94
N GLN A 522 13.43 -29.11 9.99
CA GLN A 522 13.09 -28.01 9.07
C GLN A 522 12.62 -26.72 9.75
N ILE A 523 12.26 -26.77 11.04
CA ILE A 523 11.97 -25.57 11.82
C ILE A 523 13.25 -24.80 12.18
N GLY A 524 14.37 -25.48 12.42
CA GLY A 524 15.66 -24.83 12.73
C GLY A 524 15.84 -24.40 14.18
N ASP A 525 15.03 -24.92 15.11
CA ASP A 525 15.08 -24.63 16.55
C ASP A 525 16.10 -25.49 17.32
N GLY A 526 16.92 -26.29 16.62
CA GLY A 526 17.87 -27.23 17.21
C GLY A 526 17.26 -28.57 17.61
N THR A 527 15.98 -28.80 17.31
CA THR A 527 15.27 -30.02 17.65
C THR A 527 14.68 -30.68 16.40
N PHE A 528 14.25 -31.95 16.53
CA PHE A 528 13.64 -32.72 15.44
C PHE A 528 12.44 -33.58 15.90
N LEU A 529 12.03 -33.43 17.16
CA LEU A 529 10.96 -34.24 17.76
C LEU A 529 9.65 -33.46 17.82
N GLY A 530 8.63 -34.04 17.19
CA GLY A 530 7.24 -33.53 17.15
C GLY A 530 7.07 -32.27 16.31
N PRO A 531 5.85 -31.97 15.85
CA PRO A 531 5.57 -30.70 15.18
C PRO A 531 5.71 -29.49 16.12
N ARG A 532 5.70 -28.30 15.54
CA ARG A 532 5.55 -27.02 16.22
C ARG A 532 4.25 -26.40 15.75
N ASP A 533 3.19 -26.53 16.54
CA ASP A 533 1.85 -26.00 16.22
C ASP A 533 1.68 -24.51 16.52
N VAL A 534 2.75 -23.85 16.96
CA VAL A 534 2.85 -22.39 17.13
C VAL A 534 4.16 -21.86 16.51
N PRO A 535 4.18 -20.59 16.03
CA PRO A 535 5.40 -19.93 15.57
C PRO A 535 6.53 -20.02 16.59
N THR A 536 7.61 -20.68 16.20
CA THR A 536 8.79 -20.93 17.04
C THR A 536 9.96 -20.09 16.54
N ASP A 537 10.64 -19.40 17.46
CA ASP A 537 11.78 -18.54 17.12
C ASP A 537 12.97 -19.35 16.58
N VAL A 538 13.54 -18.86 15.47
CA VAL A 538 14.73 -19.43 14.83
C VAL A 538 15.88 -18.43 14.99
N THR A 539 17.02 -18.90 15.48
CA THR A 539 18.19 -18.04 15.66
C THR A 539 19.11 -18.14 14.45
N LEU A 540 19.33 -16.99 13.80
CA LEU A 540 20.28 -16.85 12.71
C LEU A 540 21.52 -16.05 13.16
N PRO A 541 22.71 -16.31 12.57
CA PRO A 541 23.91 -15.54 12.87
C PRO A 541 23.92 -14.15 12.18
N PHE A 542 22.80 -13.74 11.59
CA PHE A 542 22.59 -12.49 10.86
C PHE A 542 21.12 -12.06 10.97
N THR A 543 20.82 -10.80 10.61
CA THR A 543 19.46 -10.27 10.53
C THR A 543 18.75 -10.80 9.28
N PRO A 544 17.69 -11.64 9.40
CA PRO A 544 16.97 -12.15 8.25
C PRO A 544 16.18 -11.05 7.55
N LEU A 545 16.15 -11.10 6.22
CA LEU A 545 15.29 -10.28 5.37
C LEU A 545 14.24 -11.10 4.64
N THR A 546 14.63 -12.29 4.17
CA THR A 546 13.75 -13.20 3.45
C THR A 546 13.93 -14.64 3.94
N VAL A 547 12.93 -15.48 3.70
CA VAL A 547 12.92 -16.91 3.97
C VAL A 547 12.25 -17.68 2.84
N VAL A 548 12.75 -18.88 2.54
CA VAL A 548 12.13 -19.83 1.62
C VAL A 548 12.15 -21.23 2.23
N THR A 549 11.08 -21.97 1.98
CA THR A 549 10.76 -23.30 2.51
C THR A 549 10.60 -24.28 1.36
N GLY A 550 11.38 -25.36 1.41
CA GLY A 550 11.22 -26.52 0.52
C GLY A 550 10.26 -27.55 1.11
N ALA A 551 10.36 -28.80 0.66
CA ALA A 551 9.52 -29.86 1.24
C ALA A 551 9.88 -30.17 2.70
N ASN A 552 11.17 -30.33 3.00
CA ASN A 552 11.66 -30.70 4.33
C ASN A 552 12.92 -29.91 4.75
N HIS A 553 13.21 -28.79 4.10
CA HIS A 553 14.31 -27.90 4.46
C HIS A 553 13.90 -26.44 4.27
N THR A 554 14.65 -25.53 4.87
CA THR A 554 14.37 -24.09 4.88
C THR A 554 15.67 -23.35 4.67
N CYS A 555 15.61 -22.22 3.98
CA CYS A 555 16.74 -21.32 3.78
C CYS A 555 16.33 -19.87 4.07
N ALA A 556 17.28 -19.04 4.48
CA ALA A 556 17.06 -17.62 4.73
C ALA A 556 18.30 -16.79 4.35
N SER A 557 18.08 -15.52 3.97
CA SER A 557 19.14 -14.56 3.67
C SER A 557 18.99 -13.25 4.45
N GLY A 558 20.09 -12.51 4.62
CA GLY A 558 20.15 -11.25 5.38
C GLY A 558 20.99 -10.15 4.71
N GLY A 559 20.69 -8.89 5.05
CA GLY A 559 21.13 -7.70 4.29
C GLY A 559 22.52 -7.13 4.61
N GLU A 560 22.94 -7.09 5.88
CA GLU A 560 24.14 -6.30 6.27
C GLU A 560 25.44 -7.11 6.42
N ASP A 561 25.38 -8.46 6.44
CA ASP A 561 26.56 -9.34 6.51
C ASP A 561 26.61 -10.42 5.42
N GLY A 562 25.63 -10.41 4.53
CA GLY A 562 25.61 -11.27 3.36
C GLY A 562 25.60 -12.78 3.60
N ALA A 563 25.12 -13.19 4.75
CA ALA A 563 25.07 -14.59 5.11
C ALA A 563 23.76 -15.22 4.61
N PHE A 564 23.91 -16.37 3.98
CA PHE A 564 22.85 -17.24 3.51
C PHE A 564 22.92 -18.53 4.32
N ALA A 565 21.82 -18.96 4.90
CA ALA A 565 21.78 -20.18 5.70
C ALA A 565 20.65 -21.10 5.27
N CYS A 566 20.92 -22.41 5.34
CA CYS A 566 19.93 -23.46 5.09
C CYS A 566 19.97 -24.52 6.20
N TRP A 567 18.85 -25.17 6.47
CA TRP A 567 18.70 -26.24 7.48
C TRP A 567 17.53 -27.16 7.16
N GLY A 568 17.43 -28.29 7.86
CA GLY A 568 16.44 -29.35 7.67
C GLY A 568 17.03 -30.63 7.12
N GLU A 569 16.23 -31.38 6.36
CA GLU A 569 16.64 -32.62 5.68
C GLU A 569 17.82 -32.37 4.74
N ASN A 570 18.82 -33.25 4.75
CA ASN A 570 20.04 -33.09 3.95
C ASN A 570 20.55 -34.41 3.35
N ASP A 571 19.74 -35.45 3.30
CA ASP A 571 20.11 -36.77 2.77
C ASP A 571 20.62 -36.72 1.30
N GLN A 572 20.15 -35.75 0.51
CA GLN A 572 20.60 -35.49 -0.87
C GLN A 572 21.62 -34.35 -0.99
N GLY A 573 22.02 -33.74 0.13
CA GLY A 573 22.89 -32.57 0.15
C GLY A 573 22.19 -31.23 -0.09
N GLN A 574 20.85 -31.18 -0.01
CA GLN A 574 20.01 -30.02 -0.31
C GLN A 574 20.24 -28.79 0.59
N VAL A 575 20.91 -28.97 1.74
CA VAL A 575 21.40 -27.85 2.56
C VAL A 575 22.62 -27.17 1.95
N GLY A 576 23.50 -27.92 1.26
CA GLY A 576 24.64 -27.34 0.52
C GLY A 576 25.92 -27.11 1.33
N ASN A 577 26.00 -27.70 2.53
CA ASN A 577 27.12 -27.52 3.47
C ASN A 577 28.25 -28.57 3.31
N GLY A 578 28.31 -29.29 2.18
CA GLY A 578 29.36 -30.26 1.88
C GLY A 578 29.19 -31.64 2.53
N ASN A 579 28.07 -31.90 3.22
CA ASN A 579 27.74 -33.22 3.78
C ASN A 579 26.28 -33.62 3.50
N GLN A 580 25.86 -34.78 4.00
CA GLN A 580 24.51 -35.33 3.84
C GLN A 580 23.81 -35.60 5.17
N LEU A 581 24.22 -34.91 6.23
CA LEU A 581 23.59 -35.04 7.56
C LEU A 581 22.55 -33.95 7.71
N ASP A 582 21.37 -34.33 8.20
CA ASP A 582 20.30 -33.37 8.52
C ASP A 582 20.82 -32.29 9.48
N GLN A 583 20.36 -31.06 9.26
CA GLN A 583 20.82 -29.88 9.99
C GLN A 583 19.66 -29.33 10.80
N PHE A 584 19.71 -29.50 12.12
CA PHE A 584 18.62 -29.03 13.00
C PHE A 584 18.78 -27.56 13.40
N LEU A 585 19.91 -26.94 13.06
CA LEU A 585 20.19 -25.51 13.24
C LEU A 585 20.63 -24.91 11.90
N PRO A 586 20.29 -23.64 11.61
CA PRO A 586 20.76 -22.92 10.43
C PRO A 586 22.26 -23.04 10.20
N GLN A 587 22.65 -23.51 9.01
CA GLN A 587 24.05 -23.62 8.59
C GLN A 587 24.35 -22.58 7.51
N VAL A 588 25.40 -21.78 7.72
CA VAL A 588 25.85 -20.80 6.72
C VAL A 588 26.43 -21.52 5.51
N ILE A 589 25.97 -21.15 4.32
CA ILE A 589 26.36 -21.73 3.04
C ILE A 589 27.27 -20.76 2.29
N THR A 590 28.43 -21.27 1.87
CA THR A 590 29.44 -20.46 1.18
C THR A 590 29.37 -20.66 -0.32
N MET A 591 29.25 -19.57 -1.07
CA MET A 591 29.26 -19.57 -2.54
C MET A 591 30.34 -18.63 -3.10
N PRO A 592 31.20 -19.08 -4.03
CA PRO A 592 32.18 -18.20 -4.65
C PRO A 592 31.51 -17.06 -5.42
N GLY A 593 31.93 -15.82 -5.13
CA GLY A 593 31.42 -14.60 -5.76
C GLY A 593 30.17 -14.02 -5.10
N LEU A 594 29.68 -14.63 -4.02
CA LEU A 594 28.60 -14.07 -3.22
C LEU A 594 29.15 -12.91 -2.37
N VAL A 595 28.60 -11.71 -2.59
CA VAL A 595 28.85 -10.51 -1.81
C VAL A 595 27.47 -10.06 -1.34
N GLY A 596 27.17 -10.12 -0.04
CA GLY A 596 25.78 -10.04 0.40
C GLY A 596 25.08 -11.42 0.38
N GLY A 597 23.81 -11.50 0.77
CA GLY A 597 23.00 -12.70 0.62
C GLY A 597 22.50 -12.78 -0.82
N PRO A 598 22.03 -13.94 -1.30
CA PRO A 598 21.33 -13.99 -2.57
C PRO A 598 20.03 -13.18 -2.47
N ASP A 599 19.79 -12.31 -3.44
CA ASP A 599 18.54 -11.55 -3.55
C ASP A 599 17.35 -12.48 -3.82
N HIS A 600 17.60 -13.58 -4.54
CA HIS A 600 16.59 -14.61 -4.85
C HIS A 600 17.17 -16.02 -4.80
N TYR A 601 16.39 -16.91 -4.20
CA TYR A 601 16.70 -18.32 -4.01
C TYR A 601 15.40 -19.11 -3.90
N ALA A 602 15.47 -20.40 -4.17
CA ALA A 602 14.32 -21.29 -4.17
C ALA A 602 14.72 -22.67 -3.63
N ALA A 603 13.82 -23.30 -2.88
CA ALA A 603 13.98 -24.63 -2.32
C ALA A 603 12.90 -25.55 -2.89
N GLY A 604 13.31 -26.61 -3.58
CA GLY A 604 12.40 -27.65 -4.06
C GLY A 604 12.19 -28.75 -3.02
N SER A 605 11.87 -29.98 -3.46
CA SER A 605 11.73 -31.10 -2.52
C SER A 605 13.07 -31.48 -1.90
N ASN A 606 14.08 -31.70 -2.75
CA ASN A 606 15.39 -32.21 -2.33
C ASN A 606 16.53 -31.47 -3.04
N HIS A 607 16.31 -30.22 -3.46
CA HIS A 607 17.33 -29.36 -4.07
C HIS A 607 17.10 -27.89 -3.70
N THR A 608 18.14 -27.09 -3.84
CA THR A 608 18.10 -25.65 -3.60
C THR A 608 18.86 -24.94 -4.71
N CYS A 609 18.35 -23.79 -5.14
CA CYS A 609 18.99 -22.93 -6.11
C CYS A 609 19.04 -21.49 -5.60
N ALA A 610 20.11 -20.77 -5.90
CA ALA A 610 20.29 -19.37 -5.54
C ALA A 610 20.92 -18.58 -6.68
N ILE A 611 20.52 -17.31 -6.82
CA ILE A 611 21.15 -16.36 -7.73
C ILE A 611 22.33 -15.71 -7.01
N VAL A 612 23.50 -15.77 -7.65
CA VAL A 612 24.72 -15.07 -7.21
C VAL A 612 25.05 -14.02 -8.27
N VAL A 613 24.82 -12.75 -7.94
CA VAL A 613 24.85 -11.62 -8.87
C VAL A 613 23.79 -11.80 -9.95
N THR A 614 24.12 -12.49 -11.05
CA THR A 614 23.17 -12.82 -12.14
C THR A 614 23.28 -14.28 -12.59
N SER A 615 24.18 -15.06 -11.97
CA SER A 615 24.38 -16.48 -12.29
C SER A 615 23.62 -17.36 -11.33
N VAL A 616 23.10 -18.50 -11.80
CA VAL A 616 22.36 -19.45 -10.95
C VAL A 616 23.29 -20.55 -10.46
N ARG A 617 23.21 -20.87 -9.17
CA ARG A 617 23.84 -22.06 -8.58
C ARG A 617 22.78 -22.97 -7.97
N CYS A 618 22.88 -24.28 -8.22
CA CYS A 618 21.97 -25.28 -7.70
C CYS A 618 22.73 -26.44 -7.03
N TRP A 619 22.15 -27.05 -5.99
CA TRP A 619 22.68 -28.21 -5.28
C TRP A 619 21.56 -29.08 -4.69
N GLY A 620 21.91 -30.26 -4.19
CA GLY A 620 21.00 -31.31 -3.75
C GLY A 620 20.86 -32.42 -4.79
N SER A 621 19.67 -33.03 -4.85
CA SER A 621 19.33 -34.11 -5.78
C SER A 621 19.47 -33.70 -7.24
N ASN A 622 19.94 -34.60 -8.10
CA ASN A 622 19.96 -34.41 -9.55
C ASN A 622 19.36 -35.58 -10.35
N ALA A 623 18.49 -36.37 -9.73
CA ALA A 623 17.93 -37.58 -10.34
C ALA A 623 17.14 -37.32 -11.64
N PHE A 624 16.53 -36.14 -11.76
CA PHE A 624 15.76 -35.70 -12.94
C PHE A 624 16.44 -34.54 -13.67
N GLY A 625 17.67 -34.19 -13.28
CA GLY A 625 18.39 -33.07 -13.87
C GLY A 625 18.01 -31.70 -13.30
N GLN A 626 17.33 -31.63 -12.14
CA GLN A 626 16.85 -30.39 -11.51
C GLN A 626 17.96 -29.39 -11.14
N LEU A 627 19.23 -29.79 -11.16
CA LEU A 627 20.37 -28.88 -11.00
C LEU A 627 20.76 -28.16 -12.31
N GLY A 628 20.30 -28.60 -13.48
CA GLY A 628 20.52 -27.92 -14.76
C GLY A 628 21.95 -28.01 -15.31
N VAL A 629 22.77 -28.90 -14.76
CA VAL A 629 24.21 -29.04 -15.04
C VAL A 629 24.54 -30.12 -16.07
N GLY A 630 23.55 -30.55 -16.85
CA GLY A 630 23.71 -31.58 -17.89
C GLY A 630 23.49 -33.01 -17.40
N SER A 631 23.27 -33.91 -18.36
CA SER A 631 23.04 -35.34 -18.11
C SER A 631 24.30 -36.03 -17.59
N GLY A 632 24.17 -36.85 -16.54
CA GLY A 632 25.27 -37.67 -16.00
C GLY A 632 26.01 -37.09 -14.79
N THR A 633 25.67 -35.88 -14.37
CA THR A 633 26.17 -35.29 -13.11
C THR A 633 25.35 -35.84 -11.93
N PRO A 634 25.98 -36.38 -10.87
CA PRO A 634 25.25 -36.85 -9.69
C PRO A 634 24.69 -35.69 -8.85
N SER A 635 23.89 -36.02 -7.83
CA SER A 635 23.53 -35.09 -6.76
C SER A 635 24.77 -34.44 -6.14
N SER A 636 24.64 -33.19 -5.67
CA SER A 636 25.77 -32.41 -5.15
C SER A 636 25.47 -31.87 -3.76
N THR A 637 26.40 -32.04 -2.83
CA THR A 637 26.34 -31.45 -1.48
C THR A 637 26.86 -30.01 -1.43
N THR A 638 27.26 -29.44 -2.58
CA THR A 638 27.75 -28.05 -2.68
C THR A 638 27.18 -27.34 -3.92
N PRO A 639 27.03 -26.00 -3.89
CA PRO A 639 26.48 -25.21 -5.00
C PRO A 639 27.22 -25.34 -6.34
N LEU A 640 26.58 -25.93 -7.35
CA LEU A 640 27.10 -26.04 -8.72
C LEU A 640 26.56 -24.92 -9.61
N LEU A 641 27.42 -24.37 -10.48
CA LEU A 641 27.03 -23.35 -11.45
C LEU A 641 26.18 -23.95 -12.58
N VAL A 642 25.02 -23.37 -12.86
CA VAL A 642 24.18 -23.74 -14.00
C VAL A 642 24.74 -23.13 -15.29
N PRO A 643 25.17 -23.94 -16.29
CA PRO A 643 25.74 -23.40 -17.52
C PRO A 643 24.73 -22.59 -18.34
N GLY A 644 25.17 -21.45 -18.89
CA GLY A 644 24.37 -20.66 -19.85
C GLY A 644 23.31 -19.73 -19.23
N ILE A 645 23.29 -19.60 -17.90
CA ILE A 645 22.46 -18.61 -17.18
C ILE A 645 23.38 -17.58 -16.50
N ASN A 646 23.39 -16.35 -17.00
CA ASN A 646 24.23 -15.26 -16.46
C ASN A 646 23.48 -13.92 -16.39
N ASP A 647 22.16 -13.97 -16.50
CA ASP A 647 21.24 -12.85 -16.60
C ASP A 647 19.94 -13.10 -15.81
N ALA A 648 20.01 -13.91 -14.74
CA ALA A 648 18.87 -14.28 -13.91
C ALA A 648 18.46 -13.16 -12.93
N VAL A 649 17.15 -13.00 -12.70
CA VAL A 649 16.57 -12.05 -11.73
C VAL A 649 15.59 -12.68 -10.74
N ARG A 650 14.99 -13.84 -11.04
CA ARG A 650 14.21 -14.65 -10.08
C ARG A 650 14.47 -16.13 -10.35
N VAL A 651 14.37 -16.94 -9.31
CA VAL A 651 14.44 -18.41 -9.40
C VAL A 651 13.27 -19.00 -8.63
N ALA A 652 12.66 -20.05 -9.18
CA ALA A 652 11.57 -20.79 -8.57
C ALA A 652 11.85 -22.29 -8.69
N ALA A 653 11.46 -23.08 -7.70
CA ALA A 653 11.73 -24.51 -7.65
C ALA A 653 10.48 -25.28 -7.27
N GLY A 654 10.02 -26.19 -8.13
CA GLY A 654 9.04 -27.19 -7.73
C GLY A 654 9.71 -28.38 -7.05
N ASP A 655 8.99 -29.50 -6.95
CA ASP A 655 9.49 -30.68 -6.25
C ASP A 655 10.78 -31.21 -6.91
N LEU A 656 10.77 -31.31 -8.24
CA LEU A 656 11.81 -31.96 -9.04
C LEU A 656 12.19 -31.15 -10.30
N HIS A 657 11.80 -29.88 -10.38
CA HIS A 657 12.17 -28.96 -11.46
C HIS A 657 12.55 -27.58 -10.93
N THR A 658 13.27 -26.82 -11.74
CA THR A 658 13.70 -25.45 -11.45
C THR A 658 13.40 -24.57 -12.64
N CYS A 659 12.93 -23.35 -12.39
CA CYS A 659 12.72 -22.31 -13.38
C CYS A 659 13.45 -21.03 -12.99
N VAL A 660 13.87 -20.25 -13.99
CA VAL A 660 14.55 -18.96 -13.80
C VAL A 660 13.93 -17.90 -14.71
N LEU A 661 13.63 -16.74 -14.15
CA LEU A 661 13.31 -15.53 -14.90
C LEU A 661 14.60 -14.77 -15.21
N ARG A 662 14.73 -14.31 -16.45
CA ARG A 662 15.86 -13.53 -16.93
C ARG A 662 15.54 -12.04 -17.03
N THR A 663 16.58 -11.22 -17.06
CA THR A 663 16.51 -9.76 -17.28
C THR A 663 15.77 -9.35 -18.56
N SER A 664 15.63 -10.26 -19.53
CA SER A 664 14.90 -10.04 -20.79
C SER A 664 13.39 -10.32 -20.71
N GLY A 665 12.88 -10.76 -19.56
CA GLY A 665 11.50 -11.23 -19.40
C GLY A 665 11.29 -12.69 -19.83
N ALA A 666 12.33 -13.36 -20.33
CA ALA A 666 12.26 -14.77 -20.74
C ALA A 666 12.41 -15.72 -19.54
N VAL A 667 11.70 -16.85 -19.58
CA VAL A 667 11.83 -17.93 -18.58
C VAL A 667 12.52 -19.15 -19.18
N SER A 668 13.39 -19.79 -18.40
CA SER A 668 13.82 -21.16 -18.68
C SER A 668 13.61 -22.08 -17.52
N CYS A 669 13.21 -23.32 -17.81
CA CYS A 669 12.99 -24.37 -16.83
C CYS A 669 13.84 -25.61 -17.15
N TRP A 670 14.11 -26.45 -16.16
CA TRP A 670 14.78 -27.74 -16.30
C TRP A 670 14.44 -28.67 -15.13
N GLY A 671 14.77 -29.96 -15.23
CA GLY A 671 14.40 -31.01 -14.29
C GLY A 671 13.33 -31.95 -14.86
N GLU A 672 12.46 -32.45 -13.98
CA GLU A 672 11.29 -33.26 -14.36
C GLU A 672 10.38 -32.48 -15.32
N GLY A 673 9.81 -33.17 -16.31
CA GLY A 673 8.86 -32.60 -17.27
C GLY A 673 7.63 -33.47 -17.50
N SER A 674 7.41 -34.50 -16.69
CA SER A 674 6.40 -35.54 -16.92
C SER A 674 4.95 -35.02 -16.83
N ALA A 675 4.73 -33.92 -16.09
CA ALA A 675 3.46 -33.19 -16.03
C ALA A 675 3.41 -31.97 -16.97
N GLY A 676 4.50 -31.65 -17.67
CA GLY A 676 4.64 -30.49 -18.53
C GLY A 676 5.09 -29.21 -17.81
N GLU A 677 5.58 -29.32 -16.58
CA GLU A 677 6.06 -28.28 -15.67
C GLU A 677 7.24 -27.46 -16.22
N LEU A 678 7.90 -27.94 -17.28
CA LEU A 678 8.92 -27.19 -18.02
C LEU A 678 8.33 -26.18 -19.03
N GLY A 679 7.04 -26.28 -19.38
CA GLY A 679 6.35 -25.28 -20.22
C GLY A 679 6.85 -25.14 -21.67
N ASN A 680 7.72 -26.05 -22.12
CA ASN A 680 8.41 -26.02 -23.41
C ASN A 680 7.64 -26.74 -24.54
N GLY A 681 6.40 -27.13 -24.31
CA GLY A 681 5.57 -27.89 -25.26
C GLY A 681 5.84 -29.39 -25.30
N ALA A 682 6.65 -29.93 -24.39
CA ALA A 682 6.92 -31.36 -24.25
C ALA A 682 6.56 -31.88 -22.84
N PHE A 683 6.41 -33.20 -22.72
CA PHE A 683 6.25 -33.90 -21.43
C PHE A 683 7.51 -34.69 -21.06
N ALA A 684 8.68 -34.15 -21.43
CA ALA A 684 9.96 -34.82 -21.28
C ALA A 684 10.85 -34.01 -20.34
N ASP A 685 11.56 -34.73 -19.47
CA ASP A 685 12.57 -34.16 -18.59
C ASP A 685 13.69 -33.49 -19.37
N SER A 686 14.37 -32.53 -18.73
CA SER A 686 15.54 -31.88 -19.31
C SER A 686 16.59 -31.60 -18.25
N ALA A 687 17.78 -32.16 -18.39
CA ALA A 687 18.90 -31.90 -17.47
C ALA A 687 19.63 -30.56 -17.75
N THR A 688 19.16 -29.79 -18.71
CA THR A 688 19.68 -28.46 -19.07
C THR A 688 18.53 -27.46 -19.25
N PRO A 689 18.76 -26.16 -19.04
CA PRO A 689 17.74 -25.13 -19.22
C PRO A 689 17.08 -25.16 -20.61
N VAL A 690 15.75 -25.19 -20.64
CA VAL A 690 14.92 -25.07 -21.85
C VAL A 690 14.00 -23.87 -21.74
N SER A 691 13.74 -23.18 -22.85
CA SER A 691 12.85 -22.01 -22.87
C SER A 691 11.39 -22.41 -22.73
N VAL A 692 10.65 -21.63 -21.93
CA VAL A 692 9.19 -21.74 -21.82
C VAL A 692 8.53 -21.07 -23.04
N ASN A 693 7.47 -21.68 -23.57
CA ASN A 693 6.78 -21.18 -24.76
C ASN A 693 5.67 -20.18 -24.40
N PHE A 694 6.03 -18.91 -24.17
CA PHE A 694 5.05 -17.83 -24.04
C PHE A 694 4.54 -17.32 -25.39
N ARG A 695 3.45 -16.55 -25.34
CA ARG A 695 2.99 -15.79 -26.51
C ARG A 695 4.01 -14.69 -26.83
N VAL A 696 4.16 -14.35 -28.11
CA VAL A 696 5.05 -13.28 -28.53
C VAL A 696 4.62 -11.95 -27.89
N GLY A 697 5.56 -11.27 -27.25
CA GLY A 697 5.32 -9.98 -26.59
C GLY A 697 4.93 -10.06 -25.11
N THR A 698 4.95 -11.23 -24.48
CA THR A 698 4.82 -11.38 -23.03
C THR A 698 6.15 -11.05 -22.34
N ASP A 699 6.11 -10.15 -21.34
CA ASP A 699 7.27 -9.73 -20.54
C ASP A 699 7.03 -10.10 -19.08
N ILE A 700 7.62 -11.22 -18.65
CA ILE A 700 7.42 -11.78 -17.30
C ILE A 700 8.23 -10.98 -16.29
N ASP A 701 7.62 -10.61 -15.17
CA ASP A 701 8.28 -9.90 -14.08
C ASP A 701 8.31 -10.71 -12.76
N ASP A 702 7.61 -11.85 -12.71
CA ASP A 702 7.56 -12.71 -11.53
C ASP A 702 7.20 -14.16 -11.87
N ILE A 703 7.71 -15.10 -11.07
CA ILE A 703 7.57 -16.54 -11.29
C ILE A 703 7.58 -17.30 -9.96
N ASP A 704 6.73 -18.31 -9.87
CA ASP A 704 6.67 -19.20 -8.72
C ASP A 704 6.36 -20.65 -9.14
N ALA A 705 6.84 -21.61 -8.35
CA ALA A 705 6.71 -23.04 -8.63
C ALA A 705 6.67 -23.85 -7.32
N SER A 706 5.81 -24.87 -7.30
CA SER A 706 5.72 -25.84 -6.19
C SER A 706 5.05 -27.11 -6.70
N GLY A 707 5.39 -28.26 -6.12
CA GLY A 707 4.93 -29.54 -6.65
C GLY A 707 5.38 -29.71 -8.09
N GLN A 708 4.43 -30.07 -8.96
CA GLN A 708 4.61 -30.18 -10.41
C GLN A 708 3.93 -29.02 -11.16
N THR A 709 3.76 -27.86 -10.53
CA THR A 709 3.04 -26.70 -11.09
C THR A 709 3.96 -25.49 -11.11
N THR A 710 3.88 -24.70 -12.18
CA THR A 710 4.60 -23.44 -12.31
C THR A 710 3.63 -22.36 -12.76
N CYS A 711 3.70 -21.19 -12.17
CA CYS A 711 2.98 -20.00 -12.61
C CYS A 711 3.94 -18.83 -12.79
N ALA A 712 3.60 -17.93 -13.70
CA ALA A 712 4.32 -16.69 -13.93
C ALA A 712 3.33 -15.57 -14.23
N ARG A 713 3.68 -14.33 -13.90
CA ARG A 713 2.90 -13.14 -14.26
C ARG A 713 3.75 -12.16 -15.08
N ASP A 714 3.07 -11.44 -15.97
CA ASP A 714 3.67 -10.34 -16.71
C ASP A 714 3.54 -9.00 -15.96
N ALA A 715 4.28 -7.99 -16.43
CA ALA A 715 4.23 -6.63 -15.88
C ALA A 715 2.82 -5.97 -15.97
N GLY A 716 1.89 -6.57 -16.71
CA GLY A 716 0.47 -6.18 -16.75
C GLY A 716 -0.40 -6.92 -15.72
N ALA A 717 0.22 -7.63 -14.78
CA ALA A 717 -0.35 -8.52 -13.79
C ALA A 717 -1.01 -9.79 -14.37
N ASN A 718 -0.86 -10.11 -15.66
CA ASN A 718 -1.53 -11.27 -16.25
C ASN A 718 -0.78 -12.56 -15.85
N ALA A 719 -1.44 -13.42 -15.07
CA ALA A 719 -0.90 -14.71 -14.66
C ALA A 719 -1.14 -15.81 -15.70
N THR A 720 -0.16 -16.69 -15.84
CA THR A 720 -0.24 -17.93 -16.60
C THR A 720 0.39 -19.07 -15.83
N CYS A 721 -0.23 -20.25 -15.87
CA CYS A 721 0.21 -21.44 -15.15
C CYS A 721 0.35 -22.63 -16.11
N TRP A 722 1.22 -23.57 -15.78
CA TRP A 722 1.44 -24.82 -16.52
C TRP A 722 1.95 -25.93 -15.59
N GLY A 723 2.07 -27.14 -16.11
CA GLY A 723 2.37 -28.35 -15.34
C GLY A 723 1.13 -29.16 -14.99
N ALA A 724 1.11 -29.73 -13.80
CA ALA A 724 0.05 -30.60 -13.31
C ALA A 724 -1.30 -29.88 -13.23
N GLY A 725 -2.37 -30.53 -13.72
CA GLY A 725 -3.73 -29.99 -13.69
C GLY A 725 -4.75 -30.89 -12.99
N GLY A 726 -4.36 -32.08 -12.52
CA GLY A 726 -5.28 -33.14 -12.07
C GLY A 726 -6.29 -32.72 -10.99
N VAL A 727 -5.95 -31.74 -10.15
CA VAL A 727 -6.83 -31.21 -9.09
C VAL A 727 -7.30 -29.77 -9.36
N GLY A 728 -7.13 -29.28 -10.59
CA GLY A 728 -7.57 -27.94 -11.00
C GLY A 728 -6.63 -26.81 -10.59
N GLN A 729 -5.41 -27.11 -10.14
CA GLN A 729 -4.42 -26.14 -9.64
C GLN A 729 -3.91 -25.15 -10.70
N LEU A 730 -4.22 -25.36 -11.98
CA LEU A 730 -3.98 -24.37 -13.05
C LEU A 730 -5.06 -23.29 -13.15
N GLY A 731 -6.23 -23.49 -12.51
CA GLY A 731 -7.29 -22.49 -12.44
C GLY A 731 -8.01 -22.20 -13.77
N ASN A 732 -7.71 -22.93 -14.84
CA ASN A 732 -8.20 -22.67 -16.20
C ASN A 732 -9.58 -23.29 -16.51
N GLY A 733 -10.28 -23.81 -15.50
CA GLY A 733 -11.56 -24.52 -15.61
C GLY A 733 -11.47 -26.00 -15.98
N GLY A 734 -10.28 -26.50 -16.32
CA GLY A 734 -10.02 -27.91 -16.64
C GLY A 734 -9.25 -28.65 -15.55
N THR A 735 -8.97 -29.94 -15.80
CA THR A 735 -8.15 -30.79 -14.92
C THR A 735 -7.01 -31.51 -15.66
N GLN A 736 -6.68 -31.05 -16.87
CA GLN A 736 -5.63 -31.67 -17.68
C GLN A 736 -4.29 -31.00 -17.40
N ASN A 737 -3.23 -31.81 -17.36
CA ASN A 737 -1.86 -31.33 -17.37
C ASN A 737 -1.61 -30.47 -18.61
N ARG A 738 -0.81 -29.41 -18.48
CA ARG A 738 -0.51 -28.46 -19.55
C ARG A 738 1.00 -28.31 -19.66
N ASN A 739 1.55 -28.68 -20.81
CA ASN A 739 2.97 -28.47 -21.12
C ASN A 739 3.26 -27.10 -21.76
N GLN A 740 2.30 -26.19 -21.73
CA GLN A 740 2.41 -24.82 -22.20
C GLN A 740 1.61 -23.90 -21.27
N PRO A 741 2.05 -22.64 -21.07
CA PRO A 741 1.35 -21.65 -20.26
C PRO A 741 -0.12 -21.48 -20.63
N VAL A 742 -1.00 -21.51 -19.64
CA VAL A 742 -2.44 -21.23 -19.75
C VAL A 742 -2.87 -20.21 -18.71
N ALA A 743 -3.76 -19.30 -19.08
CA ALA A 743 -4.33 -18.36 -18.11
C ALA A 743 -5.34 -19.06 -17.19
N PRO A 744 -5.38 -18.73 -15.89
CA PRO A 744 -6.52 -19.01 -15.04
C PRO A 744 -7.80 -18.40 -15.63
N ALA A 745 -8.96 -18.99 -15.34
CA ALA A 745 -10.25 -18.50 -15.82
C ALA A 745 -10.59 -17.13 -15.18
N GLY A 746 -11.08 -16.18 -15.99
CA GLY A 746 -11.42 -14.82 -15.54
C GLY A 746 -10.54 -13.76 -16.20
N LEU A 747 -10.30 -12.63 -15.50
CA LEU A 747 -9.40 -11.56 -15.98
C LEU A 747 -7.92 -11.92 -15.83
N GLY A 748 -7.58 -12.90 -14.97
CA GLY A 748 -6.22 -13.40 -14.80
C GLY A 748 -5.22 -12.38 -14.24
N ARG A 749 -5.69 -11.25 -13.67
CA ARG A 749 -4.83 -10.19 -13.15
C ARG A 749 -4.53 -10.38 -11.67
N TYR A 750 -3.27 -10.61 -11.33
CA TYR A 750 -2.80 -10.86 -9.98
C TYR A 750 -1.51 -10.07 -9.71
N ASP A 751 -1.48 -9.35 -8.60
CA ASP A 751 -0.30 -8.61 -8.10
C ASP A 751 0.76 -9.57 -7.56
N GLN A 752 0.31 -10.72 -7.03
CA GLN A 752 1.16 -11.83 -6.62
C GLN A 752 0.45 -13.17 -6.92
N VAL A 753 1.23 -14.19 -7.27
CA VAL A 753 0.76 -15.57 -7.37
C VAL A 753 1.65 -16.44 -6.49
N ALA A 754 1.05 -17.28 -5.66
CA ALA A 754 1.73 -18.29 -4.85
C ALA A 754 1.23 -19.69 -5.25
N VAL A 755 2.17 -20.55 -5.60
CA VAL A 755 1.93 -21.91 -6.07
C VAL A 755 2.25 -22.87 -4.92
N GLY A 756 1.28 -23.68 -4.54
CA GLY A 756 1.47 -24.79 -3.60
C GLY A 756 1.25 -26.14 -4.27
N ALA A 757 1.62 -27.21 -3.57
CA ALA A 757 1.40 -28.57 -4.03
C ALA A 757 -0.11 -28.89 -4.04
N GLY A 758 -0.74 -28.68 -5.20
CA GLY A 758 -2.14 -29.00 -5.47
C GLY A 758 -3.12 -27.84 -5.29
N ALA A 759 -2.72 -26.69 -4.76
CA ALA A 759 -3.53 -25.48 -4.73
C ALA A 759 -2.67 -24.25 -5.06
N THR A 760 -3.26 -23.28 -5.73
CA THR A 760 -2.61 -22.01 -6.11
C THR A 760 -3.46 -20.86 -5.63
N CYS A 761 -2.81 -19.82 -5.16
CA CYS A 761 -3.45 -18.61 -4.70
C CYS A 761 -2.90 -17.40 -5.44
N GLY A 762 -3.71 -16.36 -5.56
CA GLY A 762 -3.32 -15.10 -6.15
C GLY A 762 -3.95 -13.93 -5.40
N ILE A 763 -3.14 -12.89 -5.23
CA ILE A 763 -3.61 -11.60 -4.70
C ILE A 763 -3.97 -10.72 -5.88
N THR A 764 -5.15 -10.14 -5.81
CA THR A 764 -5.58 -9.02 -6.66
C THR A 764 -5.62 -7.77 -5.79
N LEU A 765 -5.87 -6.59 -6.39
CA LEU A 765 -5.95 -5.31 -5.68
C LEU A 765 -6.75 -5.34 -4.36
N ASP A 766 -7.85 -6.11 -4.30
CA ASP A 766 -8.77 -6.13 -3.16
C ASP A 766 -9.11 -7.53 -2.63
N ARG A 767 -8.72 -8.60 -3.32
CA ARG A 767 -9.14 -9.98 -3.01
C ARG A 767 -7.97 -10.95 -3.06
N LEU A 768 -7.98 -11.88 -2.10
CA LEU A 768 -7.22 -13.12 -2.17
C LEU A 768 -8.12 -14.17 -2.82
N GLU A 769 -7.66 -14.77 -3.92
CA GLU A 769 -8.34 -15.87 -4.59
C GLU A 769 -7.46 -17.12 -4.57
N CYS A 770 -8.05 -18.29 -4.35
CA CYS A 770 -7.35 -19.57 -4.45
C CYS A 770 -8.14 -20.55 -5.31
N TRP A 771 -7.45 -21.54 -5.87
CA TRP A 771 -8.01 -22.61 -6.67
C TRP A 771 -7.16 -23.88 -6.57
N GLY A 772 -7.69 -25.00 -7.02
CA GLY A 772 -7.07 -26.32 -6.97
C GLY A 772 -7.78 -27.31 -6.05
N GLY A 773 -7.00 -28.28 -5.58
CA GLY A 773 -7.39 -29.31 -4.64
C GLY A 773 -7.81 -28.71 -3.30
N ASN A 774 -8.88 -29.25 -2.71
CA ASN A 774 -9.50 -28.63 -1.55
C ASN A 774 -10.01 -29.64 -0.52
N SER A 775 -9.53 -30.89 -0.52
CA SER A 775 -9.93 -31.93 0.44
C SER A 775 -9.83 -31.46 1.89
N ASP A 776 -8.78 -30.69 2.18
CA ASP A 776 -8.45 -30.20 3.51
C ASP A 776 -8.85 -28.73 3.75
N GLY A 777 -9.49 -28.10 2.76
CA GLY A 777 -9.84 -26.67 2.83
C GLY A 777 -8.75 -25.72 2.34
N ALA A 778 -7.75 -26.20 1.58
CA ALA A 778 -6.63 -25.42 1.04
C ALA A 778 -7.02 -24.20 0.21
N VAL A 779 -8.24 -24.17 -0.33
CA VAL A 779 -8.78 -23.03 -1.09
C VAL A 779 -9.33 -21.94 -0.15
N GLY A 780 -9.57 -22.23 1.13
CA GLY A 780 -9.95 -21.22 2.12
C GLY A 780 -11.36 -20.63 1.94
N ALA A 781 -12.19 -21.24 1.09
CA ALA A 781 -13.53 -20.75 0.73
C ALA A 781 -14.66 -21.34 1.59
N GLY A 782 -14.36 -21.87 2.79
CA GLY A 782 -15.35 -22.44 3.71
C GLY A 782 -15.92 -23.79 3.28
N THR A 783 -15.36 -24.41 2.25
CA THR A 783 -15.81 -25.69 1.67
C THR A 783 -14.63 -26.63 1.48
N THR A 784 -14.91 -27.91 1.21
CA THR A 784 -13.91 -28.91 0.79
C THR A 784 -14.04 -29.30 -0.70
N ALA A 785 -14.88 -28.59 -1.44
CA ALA A 785 -15.08 -28.85 -2.86
C ALA A 785 -13.88 -28.33 -3.66
N GLN A 786 -13.32 -29.17 -4.52
CA GLN A 786 -12.27 -28.78 -5.48
C GLN A 786 -12.73 -27.58 -6.33
N ARG A 787 -11.80 -26.68 -6.66
CA ARG A 787 -12.09 -25.49 -7.47
C ARG A 787 -11.15 -25.42 -8.66
N ASN A 788 -11.68 -25.66 -9.85
CA ASN A 788 -10.87 -25.60 -11.08
C ASN A 788 -10.75 -24.17 -11.64
N THR A 789 -11.34 -23.19 -10.97
CA THR A 789 -11.27 -21.76 -11.31
C THR A 789 -11.06 -20.96 -10.03
N PRO A 790 -10.41 -19.78 -10.10
CA PRO A 790 -10.23 -18.90 -8.95
C PRO A 790 -11.54 -18.66 -8.17
N VAL A 791 -11.45 -18.74 -6.85
CA VAL A 791 -12.52 -18.33 -5.93
C VAL A 791 -11.92 -17.49 -4.81
N THR A 792 -12.65 -16.46 -4.40
CA THR A 792 -12.28 -15.63 -3.25
C THR A 792 -12.20 -16.45 -1.96
N VAL A 793 -11.09 -16.32 -1.25
CA VAL A 793 -10.89 -16.84 0.10
C VAL A 793 -11.86 -16.14 1.05
N GLN A 794 -12.49 -16.88 1.96
CA GLN A 794 -13.44 -16.33 2.92
C GLN A 794 -12.71 -15.59 4.04
N LEU A 795 -12.35 -14.33 3.80
CA LEU A 795 -11.72 -13.46 4.78
C LEU A 795 -12.76 -12.96 5.80
N THR A 796 -12.95 -13.69 6.90
CA THR A 796 -13.67 -13.15 8.04
C THR A 796 -12.74 -12.18 8.77
N SER A 797 -12.86 -10.87 8.48
CA SER A 797 -12.09 -9.80 9.14
C SER A 797 -12.29 -9.74 10.66
N GLY A 798 -13.22 -10.54 11.22
CA GLY A 798 -13.72 -10.35 12.58
C GLY A 798 -14.45 -9.02 12.76
N GLY A 799 -14.65 -8.25 11.68
CA GLY A 799 -15.36 -6.99 11.68
C GLY A 799 -16.84 -7.22 11.91
N VAL A 800 -17.36 -6.67 13.00
CA VAL A 800 -18.77 -6.76 13.35
C VAL A 800 -19.53 -5.71 12.57
N ARG A 801 -20.62 -6.12 11.91
CA ARG A 801 -21.59 -5.22 11.30
C ARG A 801 -22.96 -5.43 11.94
N CYS A 802 -23.64 -4.33 12.23
CA CYS A 802 -25.00 -4.35 12.77
C CYS A 802 -25.95 -3.57 11.86
N TRP A 803 -27.23 -3.89 11.88
CA TRP A 803 -28.29 -3.16 11.18
C TRP A 803 -29.61 -3.33 11.92
N GLY A 804 -30.57 -2.47 11.63
CA GLY A 804 -31.89 -2.46 12.24
C GLY A 804 -32.12 -1.27 13.18
N SER A 805 -32.88 -1.52 14.26
CA SER A 805 -33.22 -0.50 15.27
C SER A 805 -31.98 -0.04 16.04
N ASN A 806 -31.90 1.25 16.36
CA ASN A 806 -30.77 1.84 17.09
C ASN A 806 -31.18 2.81 18.21
N SER A 807 -32.42 2.76 18.70
CA SER A 807 -32.92 3.74 19.68
C SER A 807 -32.17 3.75 21.02
N HIS A 808 -31.36 2.72 21.31
CA HIS A 808 -30.51 2.60 22.49
C HIS A 808 -29.03 2.44 22.13
N GLY A 809 -28.64 2.68 20.88
CA GLY A 809 -27.26 2.54 20.42
C GLY A 809 -26.84 1.10 20.14
N GLN A 810 -27.78 0.15 20.02
CA GLN A 810 -27.52 -1.28 19.87
C GLN A 810 -26.81 -1.66 18.55
N LEU A 811 -26.70 -0.73 17.59
CA LEU A 811 -25.86 -0.90 16.40
C LEU A 811 -24.37 -0.66 16.67
N GLY A 812 -24.01 0.14 17.66
CA GLY A 812 -22.60 0.36 18.03
C GLY A 812 -21.79 1.25 17.10
N ASP A 813 -22.45 1.99 16.20
CA ASP A 813 -21.83 2.85 15.16
C ASP A 813 -21.54 4.29 15.63
N GLY A 814 -21.63 4.55 16.94
CA GLY A 814 -21.50 5.89 17.50
C GLY A 814 -22.76 6.75 17.38
N THR A 815 -23.87 6.21 16.87
CA THR A 815 -25.13 6.92 16.70
C THR A 815 -26.28 6.25 17.47
N PHE A 816 -27.42 6.93 17.54
CA PHE A 816 -28.70 6.36 18.00
C PHE A 816 -29.70 6.24 16.84
N THR A 817 -29.21 6.31 15.60
CA THR A 817 -30.04 6.36 14.39
C THR A 817 -30.13 4.96 13.80
N ALA A 818 -31.36 4.49 13.54
CA ALA A 818 -31.59 3.19 12.92
C ALA A 818 -31.01 3.15 11.50
N SER A 819 -30.48 1.99 11.11
CA SER A 819 -29.95 1.78 9.77
C SER A 819 -30.57 0.53 9.13
N PRO A 820 -31.22 0.64 7.96
CA PRO A 820 -31.66 -0.53 7.21
C PRO A 820 -30.52 -1.26 6.50
N LEU A 821 -29.30 -0.69 6.50
CA LEU A 821 -28.11 -1.24 5.86
C LEU A 821 -27.04 -1.62 6.91
N PRO A 822 -26.20 -2.64 6.68
CA PRO A 822 -25.11 -3.01 7.58
C PRO A 822 -24.13 -1.85 7.81
N VAL A 823 -24.04 -1.38 9.05
CA VAL A 823 -23.05 -0.39 9.51
C VAL A 823 -21.88 -1.09 10.19
N VAL A 824 -20.68 -0.53 10.03
CA VAL A 824 -19.47 -1.04 10.66
C VAL A 824 -19.46 -0.67 12.13
N VAL A 825 -19.17 -1.64 13.00
CA VAL A 825 -18.98 -1.42 14.43
C VAL A 825 -17.49 -1.27 14.71
N SER A 826 -17.04 -0.03 14.92
CA SER A 826 -15.63 0.31 15.11
C SER A 826 -15.06 -0.27 16.40
N GLY A 827 -13.79 -0.66 16.38
CA GLY A 827 -13.09 -1.16 17.58
C GLY A 827 -13.41 -2.61 17.96
N LEU A 828 -13.92 -3.41 17.03
CA LEU A 828 -14.18 -4.85 17.21
C LEU A 828 -13.41 -5.75 16.23
N GLY A 829 -12.29 -5.27 15.67
CA GLY A 829 -11.40 -6.14 14.90
C GLY A 829 -11.03 -7.40 15.69
N GLY A 830 -11.04 -8.55 15.02
CA GLY A 830 -10.72 -9.83 15.66
C GLY A 830 -11.77 -10.37 16.63
N ALA A 831 -13.04 -9.95 16.54
CA ALA A 831 -14.10 -10.53 17.35
C ALA A 831 -14.27 -12.04 17.06
N SER A 832 -14.24 -12.87 18.10
CA SER A 832 -14.31 -14.34 18.00
C SER A 832 -15.68 -14.91 18.35
N SER A 833 -16.54 -14.14 19.01
CA SER A 833 -17.90 -14.50 19.39
C SER A 833 -18.78 -13.26 19.49
N LEU A 834 -20.06 -13.40 19.16
CA LEU A 834 -21.07 -12.34 19.17
C LEU A 834 -22.36 -12.86 19.79
N ALA A 835 -23.03 -12.01 20.57
CA ALA A 835 -24.38 -12.27 21.08
C ALA A 835 -25.19 -10.97 21.06
N ALA A 836 -26.45 -11.05 20.61
CA ALA A 836 -27.34 -9.89 20.51
C ALA A 836 -28.75 -10.21 21.03
N SER A 837 -29.37 -9.25 21.68
CA SER A 837 -30.78 -9.20 22.05
C SER A 837 -31.48 -8.04 21.32
N GLY A 838 -32.76 -7.78 21.59
CA GLY A 838 -33.49 -6.69 20.93
C GLY A 838 -32.91 -5.29 21.18
N SER A 839 -32.09 -5.13 22.23
CA SER A 839 -31.57 -3.83 22.65
C SER A 839 -30.13 -3.84 23.18
N GLN A 840 -29.46 -4.99 23.21
CA GLN A 840 -28.07 -5.14 23.70
C GLN A 840 -27.27 -6.03 22.76
N THR A 841 -26.01 -5.70 22.53
CA THR A 841 -25.07 -6.53 21.76
C THR A 841 -23.76 -6.65 22.53
N CYS A 842 -23.14 -7.83 22.49
CA CYS A 842 -21.84 -8.10 23.07
C CYS A 842 -20.97 -8.90 22.11
N ALA A 843 -19.66 -8.68 22.18
CA ALA A 843 -18.65 -9.38 21.40
C ALA A 843 -17.47 -9.81 22.29
N VAL A 844 -16.89 -10.97 22.01
CA VAL A 844 -15.59 -11.37 22.57
C VAL A 844 -14.49 -10.90 21.63
N THR A 845 -13.55 -10.09 22.13
CA THR A 845 -12.37 -9.60 21.38
C THR A 845 -11.15 -9.58 22.31
N GLY A 846 -10.02 -10.13 21.86
CA GLY A 846 -8.77 -10.19 22.64
C GLY A 846 -8.91 -10.90 24.00
N GLY A 847 -9.75 -11.94 24.10
CA GLY A 847 -10.03 -12.64 25.36
C GLY A 847 -10.82 -11.82 26.40
N THR A 848 -11.38 -10.68 25.99
CA THR A 848 -12.26 -9.83 26.81
C THR A 848 -13.65 -9.71 26.17
N VAL A 849 -14.61 -9.09 26.87
CA VAL A 849 -15.95 -8.82 26.33
C VAL A 849 -16.14 -7.32 26.15
N ARG A 850 -16.71 -6.90 25.02
CA ARG A 850 -17.22 -5.55 24.79
C ARG A 850 -18.71 -5.60 24.54
N CYS A 851 -19.48 -4.80 25.25
CA CYS A 851 -20.94 -4.72 25.13
C CYS A 851 -21.38 -3.29 24.79
N TRP A 852 -22.50 -3.16 24.09
CA TRP A 852 -23.15 -1.88 23.76
C TRP A 852 -24.67 -2.05 23.62
N GLY A 853 -25.39 -0.94 23.56
CA GLY A 853 -26.85 -0.86 23.58
C GLY A 853 -27.41 -0.34 24.91
N LEU A 854 -28.63 -0.78 25.22
CA LEU A 854 -29.39 -0.45 26.43
C LEU A 854 -28.63 -0.87 27.69
N ASN A 855 -28.56 0.01 28.69
CA ASN A 855 -27.81 -0.24 29.93
C ASN A 855 -28.57 0.12 31.22
N ARG A 856 -29.90 0.25 31.15
CA ARG A 856 -30.72 0.65 32.33
C ARG A 856 -30.65 -0.34 33.50
N SER A 857 -30.34 -1.60 33.22
CA SER A 857 -30.15 -2.69 34.19
C SER A 857 -28.67 -3.05 34.39
N ALA A 858 -27.75 -2.16 34.00
CA ALA A 858 -26.30 -2.39 34.02
C ALA A 858 -25.84 -3.60 33.17
N GLN A 859 -26.63 -3.98 32.15
CA GLN A 859 -26.35 -5.15 31.32
C GLN A 859 -25.10 -4.99 30.42
N ILE A 860 -24.55 -3.78 30.28
CA ILE A 860 -23.28 -3.56 29.58
C ILE A 860 -22.07 -3.95 30.45
N GLY A 861 -22.19 -3.94 31.78
CA GLY A 861 -21.10 -4.38 32.67
C GLY A 861 -19.87 -3.46 32.73
N ASP A 862 -20.03 -2.19 32.35
CA ASP A 862 -18.97 -1.16 32.38
C ASP A 862 -18.91 -0.41 33.72
N GLY A 863 -19.77 -0.74 34.67
CA GLY A 863 -19.90 -0.03 35.95
C GLY A 863 -20.81 1.19 35.92
N ALA A 864 -21.54 1.44 34.82
CA ALA A 864 -22.51 2.52 34.68
C ALA A 864 -23.90 1.98 34.27
N PHE A 865 -24.88 2.89 34.21
CA PHE A 865 -26.27 2.60 33.81
C PHE A 865 -26.69 3.35 32.52
N ALA A 866 -25.76 4.08 31.91
CA ALA A 866 -26.02 4.84 30.69
C ALA A 866 -25.88 3.96 29.46
N ASP A 867 -26.82 4.06 28.52
CA ASP A 867 -26.77 3.38 27.22
C ASP A 867 -25.45 3.69 26.50
N ARG A 868 -24.95 2.72 25.75
CA ARG A 868 -23.69 2.84 25.01
C ARG A 868 -23.95 2.65 23.52
N ASN A 869 -23.67 3.68 22.73
CA ASN A 869 -23.74 3.61 21.27
C ASN A 869 -22.40 3.20 20.62
N THR A 870 -21.41 2.83 21.42
CA THR A 870 -20.11 2.31 20.98
C THR A 870 -19.72 1.10 21.84
N PRO A 871 -19.02 0.10 21.28
CA PRO A 871 -18.55 -1.06 22.02
C PRO A 871 -17.73 -0.66 23.25
N THR A 872 -18.23 -1.03 24.43
CA THR A 872 -17.61 -0.66 25.71
C THR A 872 -17.11 -1.90 26.43
N THR A 873 -15.87 -1.89 26.90
CA THR A 873 -15.25 -3.02 27.60
C THR A 873 -15.97 -3.34 28.91
N VAL A 874 -16.35 -4.61 29.08
CA VAL A 874 -16.86 -5.16 30.33
C VAL A 874 -15.71 -5.24 31.33
N ARG A 875 -15.88 -4.67 32.52
CA ARG A 875 -14.79 -4.56 33.50
C ARG A 875 -14.56 -5.88 34.23
N GLY A 876 -13.28 -6.26 34.40
CA GLY A 876 -12.87 -7.37 35.26
C GLY A 876 -13.01 -8.76 34.65
N LEU A 877 -13.01 -8.87 33.32
CA LEU A 877 -12.97 -10.14 32.59
C LEU A 877 -11.71 -10.26 31.74
N SER A 878 -11.13 -11.45 31.74
CA SER A 878 -10.03 -11.88 30.88
C SER A 878 -10.16 -13.37 30.62
N GLY A 879 -9.53 -13.87 29.54
CA GLY A 879 -9.58 -15.28 29.16
C GLY A 879 -10.98 -15.76 28.74
N VAL A 880 -11.83 -14.87 28.25
CA VAL A 880 -13.20 -15.20 27.81
C VAL A 880 -13.17 -15.88 26.44
N THR A 881 -13.92 -16.98 26.30
CA THR A 881 -14.03 -17.77 25.06
C THR A 881 -15.39 -17.67 24.40
N ALA A 882 -16.45 -17.32 25.14
CA ALA A 882 -17.79 -17.12 24.61
C ALA A 882 -18.60 -16.13 25.46
N VAL A 883 -19.60 -15.49 24.85
CA VAL A 883 -20.57 -14.60 25.52
C VAL A 883 -21.98 -14.91 25.05
N GLU A 884 -22.96 -14.80 25.95
CA GLU A 884 -24.39 -14.84 25.66
C GLU A 884 -25.09 -13.62 26.29
N VAL A 885 -26.16 -13.14 25.65
CA VAL A 885 -26.98 -12.01 26.14
C VAL A 885 -28.43 -12.43 26.31
N GLY A 886 -29.02 -12.05 27.43
CA GLY A 886 -30.45 -12.11 27.71
C GLY A 886 -31.14 -10.77 27.44
N HIS A 887 -32.37 -10.61 27.94
CA HIS A 887 -33.14 -9.37 27.79
C HIS A 887 -32.48 -8.19 28.54
N GLU A 888 -32.03 -8.43 29.78
CA GLU A 888 -31.43 -7.45 30.69
C GLU A 888 -30.19 -7.99 31.41
N SER A 889 -29.57 -9.03 30.86
CA SER A 889 -28.41 -9.71 31.45
C SER A 889 -27.44 -10.22 30.39
N ALA A 890 -26.21 -10.49 30.79
CA ALA A 890 -25.22 -11.16 29.94
C ALA A 890 -24.35 -12.09 30.76
N CYS A 891 -23.85 -13.15 30.11
CA CYS A 891 -23.00 -14.17 30.71
C CYS A 891 -21.81 -14.47 29.81
N ALA A 892 -20.62 -14.61 30.40
CA ALA A 892 -19.38 -14.97 29.71
C ALA A 892 -18.85 -16.31 30.22
N ARG A 893 -18.34 -17.13 29.29
CA ARG A 893 -17.59 -18.36 29.59
C ARG A 893 -16.09 -18.06 29.53
N VAL A 894 -15.38 -18.41 30.58
CA VAL A 894 -13.92 -18.25 30.70
C VAL A 894 -13.23 -19.56 30.29
N ALA A 895 -12.01 -19.49 29.77
CA ALA A 895 -11.22 -20.63 29.31
C ALA A 895 -11.00 -21.70 30.41
N ASP A 896 -11.01 -21.30 31.68
CA ASP A 896 -10.93 -22.19 32.85
C ASP A 896 -12.25 -22.95 33.15
N GLY A 897 -13.27 -22.77 32.32
CA GLY A 897 -14.60 -23.38 32.46
C GLY A 897 -15.57 -22.60 33.36
N SER A 898 -15.14 -21.52 34.02
CA SER A 898 -16.01 -20.73 34.89
C SER A 898 -16.97 -19.83 34.09
N GLN A 899 -18.13 -19.53 34.68
CA GLN A 899 -19.14 -18.62 34.12
C GLN A 899 -19.27 -17.35 34.96
N ARG A 900 -19.35 -16.21 34.28
CA ARG A 900 -19.49 -14.88 34.90
C ARG A 900 -20.67 -14.15 34.29
N CYS A 901 -21.65 -13.76 35.10
CA CYS A 901 -22.84 -13.06 34.62
C CYS A 901 -23.02 -11.68 35.28
N TRP A 902 -23.65 -10.75 34.56
CA TRP A 902 -23.99 -9.39 35.03
C TRP A 902 -25.33 -8.92 34.45
N GLY A 903 -25.88 -7.82 34.98
CA GLY A 903 -27.21 -7.30 34.66
C GLY A 903 -28.30 -7.66 35.70
N GLU A 904 -29.57 -7.67 35.29
CA GLU A 904 -30.72 -7.99 36.13
C GLU A 904 -30.95 -9.51 36.25
N ARG A 905 -31.17 -9.99 37.48
CA ARG A 905 -31.46 -11.41 37.74
C ARG A 905 -32.91 -11.72 37.38
N SER A 906 -33.16 -12.34 36.23
CA SER A 906 -34.44 -13.03 35.98
C SER A 906 -34.45 -14.36 36.75
N GLY A 907 -35.33 -14.48 37.74
CA GLY A 907 -35.22 -15.41 38.86
C GLY A 907 -35.50 -16.89 38.58
N GLY A 908 -35.00 -17.75 39.49
CA GLY A 908 -35.33 -19.18 39.56
C GLY A 908 -34.45 -20.03 40.50
N GLY A 909 -34.21 -19.62 41.75
CA GLY A 909 -33.56 -20.44 42.78
C GLY A 909 -33.73 -19.83 44.18
N ILE A 910 -34.48 -20.52 45.05
CA ILE A 910 -35.13 -20.01 46.27
C ILE A 910 -34.12 -19.64 47.38
N GLY A 911 -34.22 -18.43 47.95
CA GLY A 911 -33.55 -18.07 49.22
C GLY A 911 -33.07 -16.62 49.43
N SER A 912 -33.99 -15.64 49.38
CA SER A 912 -33.95 -14.28 50.01
C SER A 912 -32.73 -13.34 49.89
N ALA A 913 -32.85 -12.29 49.04
CA ALA A 913 -32.52 -10.87 49.29
C ALA A 913 -32.86 -10.01 48.02
N PRO A 914 -33.18 -8.70 48.13
CA PRO A 914 -33.87 -7.95 47.07
C PRO A 914 -33.04 -7.66 45.81
N VAL A 915 -33.78 -7.43 44.71
CA VAL A 915 -33.33 -7.08 43.35
C VAL A 915 -32.36 -5.89 43.38
N THR A 916 -31.08 -6.17 43.14
CA THR A 916 -30.09 -5.14 42.78
C THR A 916 -29.31 -5.65 41.58
N ALA A 917 -29.37 -4.92 40.48
CA ALA A 917 -28.55 -5.17 39.31
C ALA A 917 -27.06 -5.14 39.71
N THR A 918 -26.28 -6.12 39.26
CA THR A 918 -24.83 -6.14 39.54
C THR A 918 -24.10 -5.47 38.39
N PRO A 919 -23.49 -4.28 38.59
CA PRO A 919 -22.81 -3.53 37.53
C PRO A 919 -21.41 -4.09 37.19
N ARG A 920 -21.07 -5.25 37.75
CA ARG A 920 -19.82 -5.99 37.52
C ARG A 920 -20.11 -7.50 37.41
N PRO A 921 -19.35 -8.24 36.60
CA PRO A 921 -19.49 -9.70 36.47
C PRO A 921 -19.27 -10.41 37.80
N VAL A 922 -20.22 -11.27 38.19
CA VAL A 922 -20.12 -12.12 39.39
C VAL A 922 -19.95 -13.56 38.95
N GLN A 923 -19.05 -14.29 39.62
CA GLN A 923 -18.84 -15.71 39.38
C GLN A 923 -20.10 -16.50 39.79
N GLN A 924 -20.59 -17.36 38.90
CA GLN A 924 -21.69 -18.26 39.20
C GLN A 924 -21.11 -19.66 39.47
N PHE A 925 -21.39 -20.23 40.65
CA PHE A 925 -20.99 -21.61 40.96
C PHE A 925 -22.05 -22.58 40.44
N GLY A 926 -21.70 -23.30 39.36
CA GLY A 926 -22.26 -24.60 38.94
C GLY A 926 -23.76 -24.70 38.68
N PHE A 927 -24.12 -25.14 37.46
CA PHE A 927 -25.27 -26.02 37.25
C PHE A 927 -24.82 -27.47 37.35
#